data_AF-A0A3L7XSF7-F1
#
_entry.id   AF-A0A3L7XSF7-F1
#
_cell.length_a   1.000
_cell.length_b   1.000
_cell.length_c   1.000
_cell.angle_alpha   90.00
_cell.angle_beta   90.00
_cell.angle_gamma   90.00
#
_symmetry.space_group_name_H-M   'P 1'
#
loop_
_entity.id
_entity.type
_entity.pdbx_description
1 polymer ?
#
loop_
_entity_poly.entity_id
_entity_poly.type
_entity_poly.pdbx_seq_one_letter_code
_entity_poly.pdbx_strand_id
1 'polypeptide(L)'
;MPQVYFAHAGGLKMPAAKLHRAAGAAHCRWLRTANLLLACMLAACGAAEGRPAANKPAPAIATRKPTVATATRRATRMPSPTPTAAPTSTPLPTSTSTSTSTPVALLPFTDDFKDDFKNDRSGLPEEDYENLKSYYSSDGFKIDFFDANLLQMASYEQNFPNDFAARLRLKLGTNLSTSAGLAFRIADQDNYYAFLVNGGGDFWLLKIIGGDAETLQSAEIEQLQSAFEIEDLRIAVQGSEFRVYAQDILLTVVHDDTFASGGIGVVGWSEEGADSLRFAQLDVVEHAQRSVPAGSECTLTLDDSAHAGTRQLRLGPLGADGKVRVLLEPGDESILFIARTANPLEVIYLSSATDPSGTELYDPDYDGIQNNLAQPLQPAFPSNAGELTLFLPLAPAQALQAGFYEFSLATEGGEPICDALAIVRTETEPLPQVIDLNLWLVSAAPQLAGAAGRQLLEETLRQSARSILEPHALSIGTVNFGEANAAQRTRLRRIPDAQYEELCGALKADMGSGYKMNVALVDEYRIQFTADATEEAVLGLAPQPGAAIITEGRNSCAVVAWELMDGDMQELAATIIHESAHFLGLAHTTDEDGRGFDFLSDTPQCPAATADTDGDKTVDVVECAAFDATNLMFWQSGAQQALVNLTAQQTWLLRRHPLFHPAPPAP
;
A
#
# COMPACT_ATOMS: atom_id res chain seq x y z
N MET A 1 3.60 54.78 -7.48
CA MET A 1 4.56 54.96 -8.59
C MET A 1 5.74 55.79 -8.08
N PRO A 2 7.00 55.52 -8.46
CA PRO A 2 7.47 54.90 -9.71
C PRO A 2 7.52 53.37 -9.61
N GLN A 3 7.05 52.58 -10.59
CA GLN A 3 7.55 52.32 -11.94
C GLN A 3 9.03 51.87 -11.97
N VAL A 4 9.24 50.58 -12.19
CA VAL A 4 10.43 50.06 -12.89
C VAL A 4 9.96 48.98 -13.87
N TYR A 5 10.55 49.06 -15.06
CA TYR A 5 10.30 48.33 -16.29
C TYR A 5 10.93 46.94 -16.29
N PHE A 6 10.35 46.04 -17.09
CA PHE A 6 11.01 44.87 -17.64
C PHE A 6 12.20 45.28 -18.51
N ALA A 7 13.37 44.72 -18.21
CA ALA A 7 14.47 44.54 -19.13
C ALA A 7 15.19 43.24 -18.75
N HIS A 8 15.39 42.37 -19.73
CA HIS A 8 16.01 41.05 -19.65
C HIS A 8 16.89 40.78 -18.42
N ALA A 9 16.44 39.85 -17.57
CA ALA A 9 17.23 39.12 -16.59
C ALA A 9 16.39 37.91 -16.14
N GLY A 10 16.73 36.70 -16.60
CA GLY A 10 16.03 35.46 -16.23
C GLY A 10 16.39 35.02 -14.82
N GLY A 11 15.78 35.63 -13.81
CA GLY A 11 15.95 35.22 -12.42
C GLY A 11 15.10 36.09 -11.51
N LEU A 12 14.10 35.48 -10.87
CA LEU A 12 13.22 36.20 -9.96
C LEU A 12 13.97 36.45 -8.64
N LYS A 13 14.24 37.72 -8.31
CA LYS A 13 14.75 38.10 -6.99
C LYS A 13 13.58 38.11 -6.00
N MET A 14 13.45 37.06 -5.20
CA MET A 14 12.43 37.03 -4.16
C MET A 14 12.79 38.01 -3.02
N PRO A 15 11.85 38.88 -2.59
CA PRO A 15 12.03 39.64 -1.35
C PRO A 15 11.96 38.68 -0.16
N ALA A 16 12.84 38.88 0.84
CA ALA A 16 12.89 38.05 2.05
C ALA A 16 11.50 37.92 2.70
N ALA A 17 10.89 36.75 2.59
CA ALA A 17 9.62 36.43 3.23
C ALA A 17 9.83 36.34 4.75
N LYS A 18 9.04 37.07 5.53
CA LYS A 18 8.98 36.89 6.98
C LYS A 18 8.26 35.59 7.31
N LEU A 19 9.00 34.48 7.41
CA LEU A 19 8.47 33.26 8.02
C LEU A 19 8.41 33.43 9.54
N HIS A 20 7.21 33.24 10.10
CA HIS A 20 7.01 33.10 11.53
C HIS A 20 7.57 31.75 12.00
N ARG A 21 8.82 31.74 12.48
CA ARG A 21 9.36 30.63 13.29
C ARG A 21 8.63 30.59 14.63
N ALA A 22 7.92 29.49 14.91
CA ALA A 22 7.54 29.13 16.27
C ALA A 22 8.80 28.64 17.01
N ALA A 23 9.37 29.52 17.83
CA ALA A 23 10.51 29.20 18.70
C ALA A 23 10.01 28.65 20.04
N GLY A 24 10.50 27.47 20.45
CA GLY A 24 10.25 26.91 21.78
C GLY A 24 11.11 25.67 22.04
N ALA A 25 12.36 25.91 22.41
CA ALA A 25 13.43 24.92 22.59
C ALA A 25 13.22 23.93 23.75
N ALA A 26 13.71 22.71 23.52
CA ALA A 26 14.09 21.73 24.53
C ALA A 26 15.28 22.23 25.37
N HIS A 27 15.30 21.93 26.68
CA HIS A 27 16.52 21.79 27.51
C HIS A 27 16.28 20.83 28.70
N CYS A 28 16.91 19.65 28.61
CA CYS A 28 17.70 18.89 29.61
C CYS A 28 17.26 18.67 31.09
N ARG A 29 17.08 17.36 31.39
CA ARG A 29 17.72 16.49 32.43
C ARG A 29 17.36 16.57 33.94
N TRP A 30 16.89 15.41 34.42
CA TRP A 30 17.24 14.62 35.63
C TRP A 30 17.37 15.31 37.01
N LEU A 31 16.48 14.95 37.95
CA LEU A 31 16.83 14.36 39.27
C LEU A 31 15.61 13.97 40.11
N ARG A 32 15.81 12.92 40.91
CA ARG A 32 14.90 12.18 41.80
C ARG A 32 14.33 13.03 42.95
N THR A 33 13.12 12.71 43.40
CA THR A 33 12.74 12.21 44.76
C THR A 33 11.25 12.40 45.11
N ALA A 34 10.80 11.51 46.00
CA ALA A 34 9.45 11.18 46.42
C ALA A 34 8.71 12.26 47.22
N ASN A 35 7.37 12.17 47.27
CA ASN A 35 6.64 12.06 48.54
C ASN A 35 5.18 11.59 48.33
N LEU A 36 4.81 10.60 49.15
CA LEU A 36 3.45 10.08 49.36
C LEU A 36 2.54 11.12 50.03
N LEU A 37 1.21 11.04 49.80
CA LEU A 37 0.20 10.61 50.81
C LEU A 37 -1.25 10.95 50.37
N LEU A 38 -1.97 9.90 49.98
CA LEU A 38 -3.27 9.41 50.51
C LEU A 38 -4.20 10.38 51.28
N ALA A 39 -5.48 10.46 50.87
CA ALA A 39 -6.65 10.15 51.73
C ALA A 39 -8.00 10.27 51.00
N CYS A 40 -8.89 9.31 51.31
CA CYS A 40 -10.19 9.02 50.71
C CYS A 40 -11.39 9.70 51.39
N MET A 41 -12.51 9.76 50.63
CA MET A 41 -13.90 9.43 50.99
C MET A 41 -14.70 10.29 52.01
N LEU A 42 -15.87 10.85 51.61
CA LEU A 42 -17.22 10.25 51.74
C LEU A 42 -18.39 11.20 51.36
N ALA A 43 -19.53 10.58 51.08
CA ALA A 43 -20.76 11.01 50.43
C ALA A 43 -21.76 11.86 51.26
N ALA A 44 -22.69 12.54 50.56
CA ALA A 44 -24.17 12.43 50.70
C ALA A 44 -24.87 13.52 49.84
N CYS A 45 -25.63 13.18 48.79
CA CYS A 45 -27.07 12.81 48.71
C CYS A 45 -28.06 14.00 48.71
N GLY A 46 -28.89 14.09 47.66
CA GLY A 46 -30.05 15.01 47.59
C GLY A 46 -30.61 15.20 46.17
N ALA A 47 -31.61 14.39 45.80
CA ALA A 47 -32.32 14.36 44.52
C ALA A 47 -33.45 15.42 44.41
N ALA A 48 -33.84 15.77 43.17
CA ALA A 48 -35.25 15.85 42.74
C ALA A 48 -35.39 16.16 41.23
N GLU A 49 -36.36 15.46 40.62
CA GLU A 49 -36.72 15.38 39.20
C GLU A 49 -37.63 16.53 38.70
N GLY A 50 -37.71 16.71 37.38
CA GLY A 50 -38.74 17.53 36.72
C GLY A 50 -38.61 17.63 35.18
N ARG A 51 -39.24 16.70 34.45
CA ARG A 51 -39.50 16.64 32.98
C ARG A 51 -40.50 17.73 32.49
N PRO A 52 -40.92 17.83 31.20
CA PRO A 52 -40.23 17.70 29.88
C PRO A 52 -40.67 18.74 28.80
N ALA A 53 -40.10 18.58 27.59
CA ALA A 53 -40.66 18.83 26.23
C ALA A 53 -40.72 20.26 25.62
N ALA A 54 -40.04 20.43 24.47
CA ALA A 54 -40.56 21.19 23.34
C ALA A 54 -39.85 20.81 22.01
N ASN A 55 -40.57 20.09 21.16
CA ASN A 55 -40.31 19.97 19.72
C ASN A 55 -40.81 21.24 19.02
N LYS A 56 -40.03 21.79 18.07
CA LYS A 56 -40.57 22.55 16.92
C LYS A 56 -39.56 22.66 15.77
N PRO A 57 -39.90 22.18 14.56
CA PRO A 57 -39.17 22.44 13.33
C PRO A 57 -39.80 23.58 12.51
N ALA A 58 -39.02 24.25 11.66
CA ALA A 58 -39.47 25.12 10.57
C ALA A 58 -38.30 25.42 9.60
N PRO A 59 -38.55 25.87 8.35
CA PRO A 59 -39.55 25.42 7.39
C PRO A 59 -38.95 25.13 5.98
N ALA A 60 -39.78 24.54 5.12
CA ALA A 60 -39.50 24.16 3.74
C ALA A 60 -39.12 25.33 2.80
N ILE A 61 -38.15 25.10 1.91
CA ILE A 61 -37.85 25.96 0.75
C ILE A 61 -38.48 25.32 -0.49
N ALA A 62 -39.26 26.12 -1.21
CA ALA A 62 -40.03 25.75 -2.38
C ALA A 62 -39.17 25.54 -3.63
N THR A 63 -39.50 24.49 -4.37
CA THR A 63 -39.02 24.15 -5.70
C THR A 63 -39.50 25.18 -6.74
N ARG A 64 -38.56 25.75 -7.51
CA ARG A 64 -38.87 26.49 -8.76
C ARG A 64 -38.05 25.93 -9.92
N LYS A 65 -38.78 25.35 -10.88
CA LYS A 65 -38.28 24.92 -12.20
C LYS A 65 -37.74 26.11 -13.00
N PRO A 66 -36.61 25.99 -13.71
CA PRO A 66 -36.28 26.90 -14.80
C PRO A 66 -37.07 26.51 -16.06
N THR A 67 -37.69 27.52 -16.67
CA THR A 67 -38.47 27.45 -17.91
C THR A 67 -37.58 27.89 -19.06
N VAL A 68 -37.54 27.06 -20.12
CA VAL A 68 -36.88 27.34 -21.40
C VAL A 68 -37.69 28.38 -22.18
N ALA A 69 -37.06 29.43 -22.67
CA ALA A 69 -37.65 30.38 -23.61
C ALA A 69 -36.72 30.61 -24.81
N THR A 70 -37.16 30.06 -25.95
CA THR A 70 -36.63 30.19 -27.30
C THR A 70 -36.85 31.62 -27.84
N ALA A 71 -35.83 32.22 -28.45
CA ALA A 71 -35.97 33.49 -29.18
C ALA A 71 -35.78 33.27 -30.69
N THR A 72 -36.87 33.53 -31.43
CA THR A 72 -36.99 33.36 -32.88
C THR A 72 -36.54 34.62 -33.64
N ARG A 73 -35.83 34.41 -34.75
CA ARG A 73 -35.40 35.44 -35.73
C ARG A 73 -36.57 36.21 -36.34
N ARG A 74 -36.35 37.50 -36.63
CA ARG A 74 -37.10 38.25 -37.64
C ARG A 74 -36.16 39.11 -38.48
N ALA A 75 -36.29 38.98 -39.80
CA ALA A 75 -35.48 39.63 -40.83
C ALA A 75 -36.06 40.99 -41.24
N THR A 76 -35.19 41.93 -41.65
CA THR A 76 -35.57 43.07 -42.50
C THR A 76 -34.48 43.43 -43.51
N ARG A 77 -34.98 43.74 -44.71
CA ARG A 77 -34.37 43.90 -46.05
C ARG A 77 -33.23 44.92 -46.21
N MET A 78 -32.35 44.59 -47.15
CA MET A 78 -31.49 45.47 -47.97
C MET A 78 -32.26 46.51 -48.81
N PRO A 79 -31.57 47.61 -49.16
CA PRO A 79 -31.58 48.19 -50.51
C PRO A 79 -30.23 48.02 -51.24
N SER A 80 -30.29 48.00 -52.57
CA SER A 80 -29.20 47.85 -53.55
C SER A 80 -28.99 49.19 -54.31
N PRO A 81 -28.10 49.33 -55.32
CA PRO A 81 -26.89 50.17 -55.27
C PRO A 81 -26.91 51.35 -56.28
N THR A 82 -25.96 52.30 -56.19
CA THR A 82 -25.55 53.20 -57.30
C THR A 82 -24.18 53.85 -56.96
N PRO A 83 -23.40 54.37 -57.93
CA PRO A 83 -22.05 53.85 -58.18
C PRO A 83 -20.92 54.89 -58.13
N THR A 84 -19.69 54.36 -58.15
CA THR A 84 -18.45 54.95 -58.70
C THR A 84 -17.87 56.22 -58.08
N ALA A 85 -16.69 56.07 -57.49
CA ALA A 85 -15.46 56.73 -57.96
C ALA A 85 -14.24 55.94 -57.49
N ALA A 86 -13.41 55.46 -58.42
CA ALA A 86 -12.00 55.18 -58.13
C ALA A 86 -11.30 56.52 -57.87
N PRO A 87 -10.36 56.62 -56.91
CA PRO A 87 -8.99 56.27 -57.29
C PRO A 87 -8.06 55.80 -56.16
N THR A 88 -6.89 55.33 -56.60
CA THR A 88 -5.58 55.32 -55.91
C THR A 88 -5.35 54.27 -54.81
N SER A 89 -4.62 53.22 -55.19
CA SER A 89 -3.97 52.26 -54.30
C SER A 89 -2.91 52.95 -53.42
N THR A 90 -3.07 52.87 -52.10
CA THR A 90 -2.04 53.16 -51.08
C THR A 90 -2.07 51.97 -50.10
N PRO A 91 -0.93 51.45 -49.61
CA PRO A 91 -0.85 50.09 -49.06
C PRO A 91 -1.68 49.94 -47.78
N LEU A 92 -2.40 48.82 -47.68
CA LEU A 92 -3.11 48.40 -46.47
C LEU A 92 -2.08 47.94 -45.41
N PRO A 93 -2.25 48.28 -44.11
CA PRO A 93 -1.40 47.74 -43.05
C PRO A 93 -1.50 46.22 -43.02
N THR A 94 -0.33 45.58 -42.94
CA THR A 94 -0.14 44.15 -42.70
C THR A 94 -0.93 43.71 -41.47
N SER A 95 -1.85 42.77 -41.65
CA SER A 95 -2.43 41.99 -40.56
C SER A 95 -1.40 40.95 -40.10
N THR A 96 -0.78 41.22 -38.96
CA THR A 96 -0.03 40.27 -38.11
C THR A 96 -0.95 39.96 -36.92
N SER A 97 -1.18 38.77 -36.39
CA SER A 97 -0.54 37.46 -36.46
C SER A 97 -1.59 36.37 -36.22
N THR A 98 -1.38 35.22 -36.86
CA THR A 98 -2.04 33.94 -36.59
C THR A 98 -1.67 33.44 -35.18
N SER A 99 -2.64 33.00 -34.37
CA SER A 99 -2.38 32.26 -33.13
C SER A 99 -1.95 30.84 -33.49
N THR A 100 -0.65 30.56 -33.44
CA THR A 100 -0.11 29.20 -33.51
C THR A 100 -0.42 28.51 -32.18
N SER A 101 -1.24 27.46 -32.18
CA SER A 101 -1.41 26.63 -30.99
C SER A 101 -0.09 25.92 -30.67
N THR A 102 0.44 26.11 -29.46
CA THR A 102 1.64 25.39 -28.98
C THR A 102 1.40 23.88 -29.08
N PRO A 103 2.34 23.10 -29.64
CA PRO A 103 2.21 21.64 -29.72
C PRO A 103 2.13 21.03 -28.32
N VAL A 104 1.32 19.98 -28.18
CA VAL A 104 1.21 19.17 -26.96
C VAL A 104 2.11 17.95 -27.12
N ALA A 105 2.98 17.69 -26.14
CA ALA A 105 3.85 16.53 -26.07
C ALA A 105 3.03 15.24 -26.03
N LEU A 106 3.52 14.21 -26.73
CA LEU A 106 3.00 12.85 -26.60
C LEU A 106 3.59 12.21 -25.34
N LEU A 107 2.78 11.43 -24.62
CA LEU A 107 3.21 10.64 -23.48
C LEU A 107 3.32 9.16 -23.88
N PRO A 108 4.27 8.38 -23.33
CA PRO A 108 5.28 8.79 -22.36
C PRO A 108 6.34 9.74 -22.96
N PHE A 109 6.82 10.67 -22.14
CA PHE A 109 7.91 11.59 -22.44
C PHE A 109 9.04 11.35 -21.45
N THR A 110 10.26 11.14 -21.95
CA THR A 110 11.45 10.93 -21.14
C THR A 110 12.58 11.82 -21.64
N ASP A 111 13.30 12.45 -20.71
CA ASP A 111 14.54 13.18 -20.97
C ASP A 111 15.61 12.72 -19.96
N ASP A 112 16.72 12.17 -20.45
CA ASP A 112 17.86 11.75 -19.62
C ASP A 112 18.88 12.88 -19.38
N PHE A 113 18.54 14.08 -19.87
CA PHE A 113 19.34 15.29 -19.85
C PHE A 113 20.77 15.12 -20.40
N LYS A 114 20.99 14.14 -21.28
CA LYS A 114 22.26 13.96 -21.99
C LYS A 114 22.09 14.46 -23.41
N ASP A 115 22.63 15.63 -23.70
CA ASP A 115 22.69 16.12 -25.09
C ASP A 115 23.66 15.24 -25.89
N ASP A 116 23.17 14.55 -26.92
CA ASP A 116 24.00 13.74 -27.83
C ASP A 116 24.69 14.59 -28.92
N PHE A 117 24.45 15.91 -28.93
CA PHE A 117 24.96 16.92 -29.85
C PHE A 117 24.81 16.55 -31.34
N LYS A 118 23.94 15.58 -31.65
CA LYS A 118 23.75 15.01 -32.99
C LYS A 118 22.31 15.15 -33.48
N ASN A 119 21.34 15.27 -32.59
CA ASN A 119 19.96 15.61 -32.90
C ASN A 119 19.54 16.89 -32.17
N ASP A 120 18.57 17.61 -32.71
CA ASP A 120 18.09 18.92 -32.22
C ASP A 120 17.76 18.87 -30.71
N ARG A 121 18.68 19.41 -29.89
CA ARG A 121 18.63 19.78 -28.46
C ARG A 121 17.48 19.18 -27.64
N SER A 122 17.83 18.41 -26.60
CA SER A 122 16.96 18.19 -25.44
C SER A 122 16.37 19.54 -25.00
N GLY A 123 15.05 19.61 -24.92
CA GLY A 123 14.30 20.84 -25.19
C GLY A 123 14.32 21.94 -24.12
N LEU A 124 15.24 21.90 -23.14
CA LEU A 124 15.39 22.97 -22.15
C LEU A 124 16.34 24.08 -22.62
N PRO A 125 16.06 25.35 -22.28
CA PRO A 125 16.93 26.47 -22.66
C PRO A 125 18.23 26.50 -21.84
N GLU A 126 19.36 26.63 -22.53
CA GLU A 126 20.64 26.99 -21.92
C GLU A 126 20.76 28.52 -21.79
N GLU A 127 21.15 28.98 -20.62
CA GLU A 127 21.28 30.41 -20.30
C GLU A 127 22.63 30.71 -19.64
N ASP A 128 23.22 31.85 -19.96
CA ASP A 128 24.52 32.29 -19.42
C ASP A 128 24.42 33.77 -19.02
N TYR A 129 24.09 34.00 -17.74
CA TYR A 129 23.99 35.30 -17.11
C TYR A 129 25.12 35.49 -16.09
N GLU A 130 25.40 36.74 -15.70
CA GLU A 130 26.45 37.02 -14.71
C GLU A 130 26.19 36.39 -13.33
N ASN A 131 24.91 36.21 -12.97
CA ASN A 131 24.46 35.73 -11.67
C ASN A 131 23.98 34.27 -11.67
N LEU A 132 23.80 33.67 -12.87
CA LEU A 132 23.27 32.32 -13.03
C LEU A 132 23.66 31.72 -14.39
N LYS A 133 23.85 30.41 -14.44
CA LYS A 133 24.02 29.67 -15.69
C LYS A 133 23.22 28.37 -15.69
N SER A 134 22.48 28.07 -16.76
CA SER A 134 21.83 26.78 -16.99
C SER A 134 22.38 26.13 -18.27
N TYR A 135 22.75 24.85 -18.22
CA TYR A 135 23.44 24.21 -19.34
C TYR A 135 23.44 22.68 -19.27
N TYR A 136 23.62 22.02 -20.41
CA TYR A 136 23.80 20.57 -20.47
C TYR A 136 25.25 20.16 -20.17
N SER A 137 25.42 19.09 -19.40
CA SER A 137 26.72 18.50 -19.06
C SER A 137 26.70 16.99 -19.29
N SER A 138 27.86 16.32 -19.18
CA SER A 138 27.93 14.85 -19.33
C SER A 138 27.05 14.07 -18.35
N ASP A 139 26.71 14.70 -17.23
CA ASP A 139 26.04 14.06 -16.10
C ASP A 139 24.58 14.55 -15.93
N GLY A 140 24.08 15.37 -16.85
CA GLY A 140 22.72 15.92 -16.84
C GLY A 140 22.67 17.44 -17.03
N PHE A 141 21.47 18.02 -16.88
CA PHE A 141 21.22 19.46 -16.98
C PHE A 141 21.56 20.14 -15.65
N LYS A 142 22.36 21.21 -15.68
CA LYS A 142 22.85 21.91 -14.49
C LYS A 142 22.28 23.30 -14.39
N ILE A 143 22.11 23.77 -13.15
CA ILE A 143 21.90 25.18 -12.82
C ILE A 143 22.96 25.57 -11.79
N ASP A 144 23.84 26.49 -12.19
CA ASP A 144 24.83 27.11 -11.33
C ASP A 144 24.33 28.49 -10.92
N PHE A 145 24.19 28.70 -9.61
CA PHE A 145 23.88 30.00 -9.01
C PHE A 145 25.18 30.68 -8.60
N PHE A 146 25.33 31.96 -8.92
CA PHE A 146 26.46 32.78 -8.47
C PHE A 146 26.05 33.79 -7.39
N ASP A 147 24.77 34.14 -7.31
CA ASP A 147 24.19 35.02 -6.29
C ASP A 147 23.09 34.32 -5.46
N ALA A 148 22.79 34.91 -4.29
CA ALA A 148 21.71 34.50 -3.39
C ALA A 148 20.32 35.01 -3.84
N ASN A 149 19.27 34.37 -3.34
CA ASN A 149 17.85 34.69 -3.58
C ASN A 149 17.45 34.68 -5.07
N LEU A 150 17.86 33.63 -5.79
CA LEU A 150 17.57 33.44 -7.21
C LEU A 150 16.71 32.20 -7.41
N LEU A 151 15.50 32.38 -7.95
CA LEU A 151 14.66 31.31 -8.49
C LEU A 151 14.84 31.25 -10.01
N GLN A 152 15.15 30.07 -10.53
CA GLN A 152 15.30 29.80 -11.95
C GLN A 152 14.37 28.66 -12.36
N MET A 153 13.61 28.87 -13.44
CA MET A 153 12.78 27.84 -14.07
C MET A 153 13.21 27.67 -15.52
N ALA A 154 13.41 26.43 -15.94
CA ALA A 154 13.68 26.06 -17.33
C ALA A 154 12.54 25.16 -17.82
N SER A 155 11.82 25.60 -18.85
CA SER A 155 10.65 24.93 -19.40
C SER A 155 10.91 24.32 -20.77
N TYR A 156 10.26 23.19 -21.07
CA TYR A 156 10.13 22.73 -22.45
C TYR A 156 9.19 23.64 -23.25
N GLU A 157 9.42 23.76 -24.56
CA GLU A 157 8.55 24.56 -25.44
C GLU A 157 7.14 23.98 -25.62
N GLN A 158 6.98 22.68 -25.36
CA GLN A 158 5.72 21.94 -25.56
C GLN A 158 4.82 22.05 -24.34
N ASN A 159 3.51 22.13 -24.58
CA ASN A 159 2.52 21.86 -23.53
C ASN A 159 2.46 20.37 -23.24
N PHE A 160 1.97 19.99 -22.08
CA PHE A 160 1.74 18.59 -21.71
C PHE A 160 0.24 18.33 -21.53
N PRO A 161 -0.22 17.07 -21.62
CA PRO A 161 -1.57 16.69 -21.22
C PRO A 161 -1.93 17.25 -19.83
N ASN A 162 -3.19 17.64 -19.63
CA ASN A 162 -3.63 18.34 -18.42
C ASN A 162 -3.49 17.47 -17.15
N ASP A 163 -3.66 16.16 -17.32
CA ASP A 163 -3.54 15.14 -16.31
C ASP A 163 -2.33 14.27 -16.65
N PHE A 164 -1.34 14.29 -15.79
CA PHE A 164 -0.07 13.58 -15.98
C PHE A 164 0.53 13.24 -14.63
N ALA A 165 1.54 12.39 -14.67
CA ALA A 165 2.45 12.28 -13.56
C ALA A 165 3.89 12.44 -14.06
N ALA A 166 4.72 13.13 -13.28
CA ALA A 166 6.12 13.40 -13.58
C ALA A 166 7.02 12.89 -12.45
N ARG A 167 8.13 12.24 -12.80
CA ARG A 167 9.17 11.76 -11.88
C ARG A 167 10.50 12.40 -12.29
N LEU A 168 11.22 12.93 -11.32
CA LEU A 168 12.48 13.65 -11.53
C LEU A 168 13.57 13.08 -10.62
N ARG A 169 14.72 12.74 -11.20
CA ARG A 169 15.96 12.46 -10.48
C ARG A 169 16.83 13.70 -10.48
N LEU A 170 17.32 14.10 -9.31
CA LEU A 170 18.14 15.29 -9.16
C LEU A 170 19.22 15.12 -8.09
N LYS A 171 20.25 15.96 -8.20
CA LYS A 171 21.29 16.16 -7.19
C LYS A 171 21.25 17.61 -6.74
N LEU A 172 21.06 17.80 -5.45
CA LEU A 172 21.03 19.10 -4.81
C LEU A 172 22.44 19.67 -4.69
N GLY A 173 22.50 20.98 -4.50
CA GLY A 173 23.73 21.68 -4.20
C GLY A 173 24.28 21.34 -2.81
N THR A 174 25.45 21.88 -2.50
CA THR A 174 26.13 21.62 -1.22
C THR A 174 25.53 22.41 -0.06
N ASN A 175 24.76 23.46 -0.34
CA ASN A 175 24.05 24.22 0.66
C ASN A 175 22.70 23.54 0.96
N LEU A 176 22.40 23.36 2.26
CA LEU A 176 21.15 22.78 2.74
C LEU A 176 19.91 23.60 2.32
N SER A 177 20.07 24.89 2.05
CA SER A 177 19.01 25.80 1.59
C SER A 177 18.84 25.86 0.06
N THR A 178 19.71 25.20 -0.71
CA THR A 178 19.53 25.12 -2.16
C THR A 178 18.44 24.13 -2.48
N SER A 179 17.36 24.61 -3.09
CA SER A 179 16.19 23.81 -3.43
C SER A 179 16.14 23.49 -4.92
N ALA A 180 15.59 22.34 -5.28
CA ALA A 180 15.41 21.92 -6.66
C ALA A 180 14.12 21.10 -6.82
N GLY A 181 13.58 21.07 -8.04
CA GLY A 181 12.46 20.20 -8.35
C GLY A 181 11.78 20.50 -9.68
N LEU A 182 10.46 20.34 -9.71
CA LEU A 182 9.63 20.37 -10.92
C LEU A 182 8.79 21.65 -11.00
N ALA A 183 8.76 22.25 -12.19
CA ALA A 183 7.77 23.26 -12.55
C ALA A 183 6.71 22.63 -13.45
N PHE A 184 5.44 22.95 -13.23
CA PHE A 184 4.34 22.32 -13.94
C PHE A 184 3.15 23.25 -14.17
N ARG A 185 2.35 22.92 -15.19
CA ARG A 185 1.31 23.77 -15.76
C ARG A 185 1.83 25.19 -16.03
N ILE A 186 3.02 25.23 -16.62
CA ILE A 186 3.72 26.46 -16.96
C ILE A 186 2.94 27.15 -18.07
N ALA A 187 2.30 28.27 -17.75
CA ALA A 187 1.65 29.12 -18.76
C ALA A 187 2.68 30.05 -19.41
N ASP A 188 3.58 30.61 -18.59
CA ASP A 188 4.70 31.45 -18.99
C ASP A 188 5.71 31.56 -17.82
N GLN A 189 6.72 32.44 -17.95
CA GLN A 189 7.77 32.64 -16.94
C GLN A 189 7.26 33.22 -15.60
N ASP A 190 6.07 33.80 -15.57
CA ASP A 190 5.50 34.48 -14.41
C ASP A 190 4.29 33.72 -13.81
N ASN A 191 3.84 32.64 -14.44
CA ASN A 191 2.60 31.93 -14.10
C ASN A 191 2.76 30.40 -14.21
N TYR A 192 2.99 29.73 -13.08
CA TYR A 192 3.22 28.28 -13.01
C TYR A 192 3.10 27.75 -11.57
N TYR A 193 3.05 26.43 -11.40
CA TYR A 193 3.28 25.80 -10.08
C TYR A 193 4.70 25.23 -10.00
N ALA A 194 5.26 25.21 -8.78
CA ALA A 194 6.58 24.65 -8.51
C ALA A 194 6.54 23.71 -7.29
N PHE A 195 7.12 22.53 -7.43
CA PHE A 195 7.37 21.60 -6.33
C PHE A 195 8.88 21.48 -6.12
N LEU A 196 9.35 21.84 -4.93
CA LEU A 196 10.76 21.98 -4.58
C LEU A 196 11.08 21.21 -3.29
N VAL A 197 12.28 20.64 -3.21
CA VAL A 197 12.88 20.07 -2.00
C VAL A 197 14.31 20.59 -1.81
N ASN A 198 14.83 20.59 -0.59
CA ASN A 198 16.21 20.98 -0.29
C ASN A 198 16.96 19.93 0.57
N GLY A 199 18.26 20.14 0.76
CA GLY A 199 19.11 19.25 1.56
C GLY A 199 18.88 19.39 3.07
N GLY A 200 18.22 20.46 3.51
CA GLY A 200 17.76 20.68 4.88
C GLY A 200 16.54 19.83 5.27
N GLY A 201 15.91 19.16 4.30
CA GLY A 201 14.71 18.35 4.51
C GLY A 201 13.40 19.11 4.29
N ASP A 202 13.43 20.36 3.86
CA ASP A 202 12.23 21.13 3.58
C ASP A 202 11.65 20.79 2.20
N PHE A 203 10.32 20.90 2.09
CA PHE A 203 9.65 20.95 0.79
C PHE A 203 8.69 22.13 0.67
N TRP A 204 8.47 22.56 -0.57
CA TRP A 204 7.48 23.57 -0.93
C TRP A 204 6.70 23.16 -2.16
N LEU A 205 5.37 23.33 -2.08
CA LEU A 205 4.49 23.40 -3.23
C LEU A 205 4.01 24.84 -3.36
N LEU A 206 4.45 25.51 -4.42
CA LEU A 206 4.25 26.91 -4.68
C LEU A 206 3.37 27.12 -5.92
N LYS A 207 2.65 28.24 -5.91
CA LYS A 207 1.93 28.80 -7.03
C LYS A 207 2.53 30.17 -7.32
N ILE A 208 3.05 30.37 -8.53
CA ILE A 208 3.63 31.64 -8.99
C ILE A 208 2.58 32.33 -9.86
N ILE A 209 2.20 33.56 -9.51
CA ILE A 209 1.21 34.36 -10.25
C ILE A 209 1.77 35.76 -10.46
N GLY A 210 1.91 36.17 -11.72
CA GLY A 210 2.49 37.47 -12.06
C GLY A 210 3.91 37.65 -11.49
N GLY A 211 4.65 36.55 -11.32
CA GLY A 211 5.98 36.52 -10.72
C GLY A 211 5.99 36.47 -9.19
N ASP A 212 4.86 36.62 -8.50
CA ASP A 212 4.81 36.52 -7.04
C ASP A 212 4.54 35.07 -6.58
N ALA A 213 5.27 34.61 -5.57
CA ALA A 213 5.11 33.26 -5.02
C ALA A 213 4.09 33.20 -3.88
N GLU A 214 3.12 32.31 -4.03
CA GLU A 214 2.15 31.90 -3.00
C GLU A 214 2.45 30.45 -2.60
N THR A 215 2.59 30.19 -1.30
CA THR A 215 2.78 28.82 -0.79
C THR A 215 1.44 28.12 -0.66
N LEU A 216 1.25 27.05 -1.42
CA LEU A 216 0.09 26.16 -1.28
C LEU A 216 0.31 25.20 -0.11
N GLN A 217 1.53 24.66 0.03
CA GLN A 217 1.93 23.83 1.16
C GLN A 217 3.44 23.86 1.37
N SER A 218 3.87 23.70 2.61
CA SER A 218 5.28 23.46 2.96
C SER A 218 5.39 22.71 4.28
N ALA A 219 6.38 21.83 4.42
CA ALA A 219 6.77 21.26 5.70
C ALA A 219 8.23 20.77 5.68
N GLU A 220 8.71 20.36 6.85
CA GLU A 220 10.00 19.68 7.02
C GLU A 220 9.79 18.16 7.00
N ILE A 221 10.72 17.44 6.38
CA ILE A 221 10.74 16.00 6.19
C ILE A 221 12.07 15.49 6.75
N GLU A 222 12.01 14.90 7.95
CA GLU A 222 13.20 14.38 8.63
C GLU A 222 13.96 13.36 7.77
N GLN A 223 13.25 12.58 6.95
CA GLN A 223 13.83 11.57 6.06
C GLN A 223 14.65 12.14 4.90
N LEU A 224 14.50 13.43 4.56
CA LEU A 224 15.27 14.11 3.52
C LEU A 224 16.42 14.96 4.09
N GLN A 225 16.58 15.03 5.41
CA GLN A 225 17.68 15.77 6.00
C GLN A 225 19.03 15.20 5.54
N SER A 226 19.90 16.07 5.03
CA SER A 226 21.19 15.73 4.43
C SER A 226 21.12 14.81 3.20
N ALA A 227 19.96 14.68 2.56
CA ALA A 227 19.81 13.97 1.29
C ALA A 227 20.24 14.88 0.12
N PHE A 228 21.52 14.82 -0.27
CA PHE A 228 22.05 15.63 -1.39
C PHE A 228 21.74 15.04 -2.77
N GLU A 229 21.16 13.84 -2.84
CA GLU A 229 20.70 13.21 -4.07
C GLU A 229 19.28 12.67 -3.84
N ILE A 230 18.38 13.02 -4.76
CA ILE A 230 16.98 12.63 -4.75
C ILE A 230 16.75 11.77 -6.00
N GLU A 231 16.50 10.48 -5.76
CA GLU A 231 16.32 9.47 -6.80
C GLU A 231 14.88 9.48 -7.35
N ASP A 232 13.92 9.88 -6.51
CA ASP A 232 12.53 10.02 -6.90
C ASP A 232 11.89 11.28 -6.30
N LEU A 233 11.77 12.35 -7.10
CA LEU A 233 10.88 13.47 -6.83
C LEU A 233 9.68 13.40 -7.78
N ARG A 234 8.49 13.15 -7.25
CA ARG A 234 7.31 12.84 -8.08
C ARG A 234 6.13 13.75 -7.82
N ILE A 235 5.40 14.07 -8.88
CA ILE A 235 4.10 14.71 -8.84
C ILE A 235 3.09 13.93 -9.67
N ALA A 236 1.86 13.80 -9.17
CA ALA A 236 0.70 13.34 -9.91
C ALA A 236 -0.35 14.45 -9.95
N VAL A 237 -0.83 14.78 -11.14
CA VAL A 237 -1.74 15.89 -11.41
C VAL A 237 -3.00 15.35 -12.07
N GLN A 238 -4.15 15.56 -11.44
CA GLN A 238 -5.46 15.17 -11.97
C GLN A 238 -6.49 16.27 -11.73
N GLY A 239 -6.95 16.93 -12.78
CA GLY A 239 -7.88 18.05 -12.66
C GLY A 239 -7.29 19.16 -11.79
N SER A 240 -7.87 19.45 -10.63
CA SER A 240 -7.31 20.41 -9.67
C SER A 240 -6.46 19.77 -8.57
N GLU A 241 -6.40 18.44 -8.48
CA GLU A 241 -5.69 17.74 -7.41
C GLU A 241 -4.21 17.51 -7.77
N PHE A 242 -3.31 17.87 -6.88
CA PHE A 242 -1.87 17.61 -6.95
C PHE A 242 -1.45 16.71 -5.79
N ARG A 243 -0.82 15.58 -6.08
CA ARG A 243 -0.15 14.74 -5.09
C ARG A 243 1.35 14.81 -5.32
N VAL A 244 2.11 15.13 -4.29
CA VAL A 244 3.57 15.26 -4.41
C VAL A 244 4.29 14.30 -3.47
N TYR A 245 5.38 13.74 -3.96
CA TYR A 245 6.15 12.70 -3.31
C TYR A 245 7.65 13.02 -3.38
N ALA A 246 8.41 12.61 -2.38
CA ALA A 246 9.87 12.59 -2.43
C ALA A 246 10.39 11.31 -1.80
N GLN A 247 11.31 10.62 -2.48
CA GLN A 247 11.82 9.29 -2.12
C GLN A 247 10.66 8.33 -1.78
N ASP A 248 9.62 8.35 -2.62
CA ASP A 248 8.37 7.57 -2.50
C ASP A 248 7.46 7.87 -1.31
N ILE A 249 7.77 8.87 -0.48
CA ILE A 249 6.90 9.34 0.60
C ILE A 249 5.88 10.33 0.05
N LEU A 250 4.57 10.07 0.23
CA LEU A 250 3.53 11.08 -0.03
C LEU A 250 3.69 12.23 0.95
N LEU A 251 4.01 13.41 0.46
CA LEU A 251 4.23 14.59 1.30
C LEU A 251 2.94 15.35 1.56
N THR A 252 2.12 15.54 0.52
CA THR A 252 0.84 16.24 0.63
C THR A 252 -0.07 15.99 -0.57
N VAL A 253 -1.35 16.29 -0.37
CA VAL A 253 -2.36 16.43 -1.42
C VAL A 253 -2.94 17.84 -1.36
N VAL A 254 -2.94 18.55 -2.48
CA VAL A 254 -3.44 19.93 -2.59
C VAL A 254 -4.45 20.02 -3.72
N HIS A 255 -5.45 20.89 -3.57
CA HIS A 255 -6.40 21.22 -4.62
C HIS A 255 -6.26 22.69 -5.02
N ASP A 256 -5.91 22.97 -6.27
CA ASP A 256 -5.87 24.33 -6.84
C ASP A 256 -6.18 24.27 -8.34
N ASP A 257 -7.04 25.16 -8.82
CA ASP A 257 -7.53 25.20 -10.21
C ASP A 257 -7.09 26.46 -10.97
N THR A 258 -6.14 27.23 -10.41
CA THR A 258 -5.64 28.48 -11.00
C THR A 258 -5.08 28.27 -12.42
N PHE A 259 -4.26 27.23 -12.59
CA PHE A 259 -3.78 26.80 -13.91
C PHE A 259 -4.27 25.39 -14.18
N ALA A 260 -4.99 25.19 -15.29
CA ALA A 260 -5.58 23.90 -15.68
C ALA A 260 -4.71 23.10 -16.68
N SER A 261 -3.78 23.78 -17.35
CA SER A 261 -2.95 23.23 -18.42
C SER A 261 -1.67 24.05 -18.58
N GLY A 262 -0.62 23.48 -19.14
CA GLY A 262 0.59 24.22 -19.49
C GLY A 262 1.77 23.29 -19.77
N GLY A 263 2.97 23.86 -19.78
CA GLY A 263 4.23 23.13 -19.91
C GLY A 263 4.68 22.43 -18.63
N ILE A 264 5.75 21.66 -18.77
CA ILE A 264 6.54 21.08 -17.68
C ILE A 264 7.97 21.59 -17.81
N GLY A 265 8.69 21.64 -16.70
CA GLY A 265 10.07 22.08 -16.64
C GLY A 265 10.72 21.70 -15.32
N VAL A 266 11.96 22.15 -15.17
CA VAL A 266 12.73 22.03 -13.92
C VAL A 266 12.88 23.40 -13.27
N VAL A 267 13.01 23.41 -11.96
CA VAL A 267 13.14 24.64 -11.17
C VAL A 267 14.21 24.48 -10.09
N GLY A 268 14.97 25.54 -9.86
CA GLY A 268 15.99 25.63 -8.83
C GLY A 268 15.90 26.95 -8.07
N TRP A 269 16.18 26.91 -6.78
CA TRP A 269 16.17 28.09 -5.91
C TRP A 269 17.40 28.10 -5.00
N SER A 270 18.19 29.16 -5.06
CA SER A 270 19.25 29.41 -4.07
C SER A 270 18.88 30.56 -3.15
N GLU A 271 18.82 30.32 -1.84
CA GLU A 271 18.55 31.33 -0.81
C GLU A 271 19.82 32.00 -0.27
N GLU A 272 20.87 31.21 0.01
CA GLU A 272 22.02 31.67 0.79
C GLU A 272 23.24 32.08 -0.05
N GLY A 273 23.34 31.73 -1.33
CA GLY A 273 24.46 32.15 -2.17
C GLY A 273 24.83 31.22 -3.32
N ALA A 274 26.09 31.27 -3.75
CA ALA A 274 26.53 30.46 -4.88
C ALA A 274 26.46 28.96 -4.57
N ASP A 275 25.87 28.19 -5.47
CA ASP A 275 25.76 26.74 -5.39
C ASP A 275 25.42 26.14 -6.77
N SER A 276 25.50 24.82 -6.90
CA SER A 276 25.22 24.13 -8.18
C SER A 276 24.33 22.92 -7.94
N LEU A 277 23.25 22.81 -8.71
CA LEU A 277 22.38 21.63 -8.73
C LEU A 277 22.38 20.96 -10.11
N ARG A 278 21.86 19.72 -10.17
CA ARG A 278 21.81 18.92 -11.40
C ARG A 278 20.54 18.10 -11.49
N PHE A 279 19.97 18.01 -12.68
CA PHE A 279 18.86 17.11 -13.02
C PHE A 279 19.39 15.99 -13.92
N ALA A 280 19.02 14.75 -13.60
CA ALA A 280 19.60 13.56 -14.23
C ALA A 280 18.60 12.77 -15.08
N GLN A 281 17.31 12.82 -14.75
CA GLN A 281 16.27 12.18 -15.56
C GLN A 281 14.89 12.76 -15.25
N LEU A 282 14.07 12.96 -16.27
CA LEU A 282 12.66 13.30 -16.16
C LEU A 282 11.81 12.29 -16.94
N ASP A 283 10.82 11.71 -16.28
CA ASP A 283 9.82 10.84 -16.90
C ASP A 283 8.41 11.38 -16.66
N VAL A 284 7.68 11.63 -17.73
CA VAL A 284 6.28 12.07 -17.71
C VAL A 284 5.42 11.03 -18.43
N VAL A 285 4.34 10.58 -17.80
CA VAL A 285 3.38 9.67 -18.43
C VAL A 285 1.95 10.12 -18.14
N GLU A 286 0.98 9.56 -18.86
CA GLU A 286 -0.43 9.89 -18.65
C GLU A 286 -0.82 9.64 -17.19
N HIS A 287 -1.64 10.51 -16.59
CA HIS A 287 -2.12 10.26 -15.23
C HIS A 287 -2.81 8.91 -15.14
N ALA A 288 -3.57 8.52 -16.17
CA ALA A 288 -4.24 7.22 -16.26
C ALA A 288 -3.27 6.02 -16.23
N GLN A 289 -2.06 6.18 -16.79
CA GLN A 289 -0.99 5.18 -16.76
C GLN A 289 -0.21 5.19 -15.43
N ARG A 290 -0.49 6.13 -14.51
CA ARG A 290 -0.08 6.09 -13.09
C ARG A 290 -1.27 6.08 -12.13
N SER A 291 -2.50 5.91 -12.61
CA SER A 291 -3.68 6.07 -11.78
C SER A 291 -4.11 4.71 -11.24
N VAL A 292 -4.12 4.61 -9.92
CA VAL A 292 -5.22 3.92 -9.22
C VAL A 292 -6.52 4.57 -9.75
N PRO A 293 -7.43 3.83 -10.40
CA PRO A 293 -8.62 4.40 -11.01
C PRO A 293 -9.37 5.32 -10.04
N ALA A 294 -9.79 6.50 -10.49
CA ALA A 294 -10.65 7.35 -9.69
C ALA A 294 -11.99 6.61 -9.43
N GLY A 295 -12.17 6.13 -8.20
CA GLY A 295 -13.31 5.31 -7.79
C GLY A 295 -13.00 3.82 -7.56
N SER A 296 -11.75 3.35 -7.69
CA SER A 296 -11.39 2.03 -7.14
C SER A 296 -11.25 2.16 -5.63
N GLU A 297 -12.21 1.63 -4.87
CA GLU A 297 -12.03 1.33 -3.45
C GLU A 297 -10.93 0.26 -3.34
N CYS A 298 -9.68 0.70 -3.31
CA CYS A 298 -8.50 -0.17 -3.23
C CYS A 298 -7.74 0.01 -1.90
N THR A 299 -8.21 0.94 -1.07
CA THR A 299 -7.73 1.10 0.30
C THR A 299 -7.97 -0.19 1.06
N LEU A 300 -6.92 -0.70 1.71
CA LEU A 300 -7.03 -1.77 2.69
C LEU A 300 -7.92 -1.25 3.81
N THR A 301 -9.15 -1.73 3.85
CA THR A 301 -10.05 -1.46 4.97
C THR A 301 -9.66 -2.41 6.08
N LEU A 302 -9.48 -1.86 7.28
CA LEU A 302 -8.97 -2.59 8.43
C LEU A 302 -9.96 -2.47 9.58
N ASP A 303 -9.94 -3.49 10.44
CA ASP A 303 -10.42 -3.32 11.79
C ASP A 303 -9.40 -2.49 12.59
N ASP A 304 -9.70 -1.20 12.77
CA ASP A 304 -8.91 -0.26 13.59
C ASP A 304 -9.10 -0.48 15.11
N SER A 305 -9.81 -1.54 15.52
CA SER A 305 -9.94 -1.86 16.94
C SER A 305 -8.58 -2.14 17.57
N ALA A 306 -8.34 -1.51 18.73
CA ALA A 306 -7.11 -1.71 19.45
C ALA A 306 -6.99 -3.19 19.87
N HIS A 307 -5.96 -3.86 19.36
CA HIS A 307 -5.63 -5.22 19.74
C HIS A 307 -4.35 -5.23 20.55
N ALA A 308 -4.43 -5.82 21.74
CA ALA A 308 -3.30 -5.89 22.67
C ALA A 308 -2.08 -6.51 21.98
N GLY A 309 -0.91 -5.94 22.25
CA GLY A 309 0.35 -6.43 21.72
C GLY A 309 0.57 -6.22 20.23
N THR A 310 -0.15 -5.32 19.57
CA THR A 310 0.07 -5.01 18.14
C THR A 310 0.13 -3.52 17.86
N ARG A 311 0.88 -3.16 16.82
CA ARG A 311 1.05 -1.82 16.26
C ARG A 311 0.84 -1.88 14.75
N GLN A 312 0.01 -0.99 14.23
CA GLN A 312 -0.24 -0.88 12.79
C GLN A 312 0.57 0.28 12.19
N LEU A 313 1.19 0.08 11.02
CA LEU A 313 1.82 1.12 10.22
C LEU A 313 1.12 1.18 8.87
N ARG A 314 0.35 2.25 8.64
CA ARG A 314 -0.25 2.55 7.34
C ARG A 314 0.82 3.12 6.42
N LEU A 315 1.09 2.43 5.32
CA LEU A 315 2.14 2.80 4.37
C LEU A 315 1.56 3.53 3.16
N GLY A 316 0.29 3.26 2.83
CA GLY A 316 -0.39 3.92 1.72
C GLY A 316 0.03 3.37 0.34
N PRO A 317 -0.29 4.09 -0.75
CA PRO A 317 0.05 3.67 -2.10
C PRO A 317 1.57 3.64 -2.32
N LEU A 318 2.06 2.57 -2.94
CA LEU A 318 3.49 2.37 -3.21
C LEU A 318 3.86 2.50 -4.70
N GLY A 319 2.88 2.45 -5.61
CA GLY A 319 3.15 2.44 -7.05
C GLY A 319 3.55 1.06 -7.56
N ALA A 320 4.02 0.97 -8.81
CA ALA A 320 4.39 -0.30 -9.44
C ALA A 320 5.74 -0.86 -8.97
N ASP A 321 6.66 0.03 -8.54
CA ASP A 321 7.97 -0.30 -7.98
C ASP A 321 8.11 0.42 -6.63
N GLY A 322 7.67 -0.24 -5.57
CA GLY A 322 7.51 0.37 -4.24
C GLY A 322 8.59 -0.08 -3.27
N LYS A 323 9.22 0.85 -2.55
CA LYS A 323 10.15 0.53 -1.46
C LYS A 323 9.55 0.94 -0.11
N VAL A 324 9.43 -0.03 0.78
CA VAL A 324 8.84 0.12 2.12
C VAL A 324 9.91 -0.05 3.18
N ARG A 325 9.82 0.77 4.24
CA ARG A 325 10.63 0.60 5.45
C ARG A 325 9.73 0.40 6.67
N VAL A 326 9.93 -0.71 7.37
CA VAL A 326 9.25 -1.02 8.64
C VAL A 326 10.26 -0.91 9.76
N LEU A 327 10.04 0.04 10.68
CA LEU A 327 10.84 0.17 11.89
C LEU A 327 10.37 -0.85 12.93
N LEU A 328 11.30 -1.66 13.46
CA LEU A 328 11.11 -2.47 14.66
C LEU A 328 11.81 -1.86 15.86
N GLU A 329 11.10 -1.86 16.98
CA GLU A 329 11.62 -1.47 18.29
C GLU A 329 12.13 -2.69 19.07
N PRO A 330 13.02 -2.51 20.06
CA PRO A 330 13.43 -3.60 20.93
C PRO A 330 12.24 -4.27 21.63
N GLY A 331 12.02 -5.56 21.37
CA GLY A 331 10.90 -6.32 21.91
C GLY A 331 9.81 -6.67 20.89
N ASP A 332 9.82 -6.04 19.71
CA ASP A 332 8.95 -6.44 18.60
C ASP A 332 9.29 -7.85 18.13
N GLU A 333 8.26 -8.68 17.91
CA GLU A 333 8.42 -10.12 17.69
C GLU A 333 8.24 -10.56 16.24
N SER A 334 7.36 -9.88 15.50
CA SER A 334 6.99 -10.26 14.13
C SER A 334 6.40 -9.09 13.34
N ILE A 335 6.42 -9.23 12.02
CA ILE A 335 5.80 -8.34 11.04
C ILE A 335 4.86 -9.17 10.18
N LEU A 336 3.60 -8.75 10.07
CA LEU A 336 2.67 -9.16 9.01
C LEU A 336 2.51 -7.98 8.05
N PHE A 337 3.08 -8.09 6.86
CA PHE A 337 3.04 -7.06 5.82
C PHE A 337 2.01 -7.43 4.74
N ILE A 338 1.25 -6.45 4.28
CA ILE A 338 0.17 -6.61 3.31
C ILE A 338 0.28 -5.50 2.26
N ALA A 339 0.15 -5.86 0.98
CA ALA A 339 0.06 -4.92 -0.14
C ALA A 339 -1.04 -5.34 -1.10
N ARG A 340 -1.70 -4.37 -1.74
CA ARG A 340 -2.81 -4.62 -2.67
C ARG A 340 -2.70 -3.76 -3.93
N THR A 341 -3.15 -4.31 -5.06
CA THR A 341 -3.40 -3.61 -6.33
C THR A 341 -4.90 -3.54 -6.61
N ALA A 342 -5.32 -2.62 -7.49
CA ALA A 342 -6.74 -2.48 -7.83
C ALA A 342 -7.25 -3.59 -8.75
N ASN A 343 -6.36 -4.17 -9.56
CA ASN A 343 -6.66 -5.32 -10.38
C ASN A 343 -6.37 -6.60 -9.59
N PRO A 344 -7.39 -7.43 -9.29
CA PRO A 344 -7.21 -8.68 -8.55
C PRO A 344 -6.41 -9.74 -9.33
N LEU A 345 -6.07 -9.48 -10.59
CA LEU A 345 -5.25 -10.34 -11.43
C LEU A 345 -3.78 -9.90 -11.51
N GLU A 346 -3.42 -8.71 -11.00
CA GLU A 346 -2.04 -8.21 -11.07
C GLU A 346 -1.17 -8.91 -10.03
N VAL A 347 -0.08 -9.55 -10.46
CA VAL A 347 0.85 -10.20 -9.55
C VAL A 347 1.76 -9.16 -8.88
N ILE A 348 1.75 -9.13 -7.55
CA ILE A 348 2.72 -8.39 -6.74
C ILE A 348 3.79 -9.36 -6.26
N TYR A 349 5.07 -9.02 -6.47
CA TYR A 349 6.19 -9.82 -6.00
C TYR A 349 7.20 -8.99 -5.19
N LEU A 350 7.86 -9.65 -4.26
CA LEU A 350 8.99 -9.10 -3.51
C LEU A 350 10.22 -9.16 -4.43
N SER A 351 10.85 -8.01 -4.68
CA SER A 351 12.06 -7.90 -5.49
C SER A 351 13.33 -7.90 -4.64
N SER A 352 13.26 -7.39 -3.42
CA SER A 352 14.31 -7.58 -2.40
C SER A 352 13.77 -7.34 -1.00
N ALA A 353 14.44 -7.92 0.00
CA ALA A 353 14.20 -7.59 1.40
C ALA A 353 15.51 -7.57 2.18
N THR A 354 15.68 -6.61 3.09
CA THR A 354 16.88 -6.51 3.92
C THR A 354 16.57 -6.27 5.39
N ASP A 355 17.40 -6.82 6.26
CA ASP A 355 17.37 -6.56 7.69
C ASP A 355 18.08 -5.24 8.05
N PRO A 356 18.06 -4.80 9.32
CA PRO A 356 18.71 -3.57 9.75
C PRO A 356 20.24 -3.52 9.56
N SER A 357 20.89 -4.67 9.35
CA SER A 357 22.31 -4.77 9.05
C SER A 357 22.61 -4.67 7.56
N GLY A 358 21.58 -4.67 6.70
CA GLY A 358 21.69 -4.75 5.25
C GLY A 358 21.87 -6.18 4.74
N THR A 359 21.64 -7.20 5.58
CA THR A 359 21.65 -8.60 5.16
C THR A 359 20.38 -8.88 4.36
N GLU A 360 20.53 -9.50 3.21
CA GLU A 360 19.42 -9.88 2.34
C GLU A 360 18.60 -11.02 2.95
N LEU A 361 17.27 -10.87 2.90
CA LEU A 361 16.28 -11.73 3.54
C LEU A 361 15.43 -12.51 2.52
N TYR A 362 15.62 -12.25 1.24
CA TYR A 362 14.85 -12.82 0.15
C TYR A 362 15.80 -13.24 -0.97
N ASP A 363 15.57 -14.41 -1.56
CA ASP A 363 16.31 -14.88 -2.72
C ASP A 363 15.34 -15.10 -3.88
N PRO A 364 15.40 -14.30 -4.96
CA PRO A 364 14.53 -14.46 -6.11
C PRO A 364 14.79 -15.76 -6.90
N ASP A 365 15.95 -16.40 -6.71
CA ASP A 365 16.34 -17.64 -7.41
C ASP A 365 15.99 -18.92 -6.61
N TYR A 366 15.22 -18.79 -5.52
CA TYR A 366 14.81 -19.93 -4.69
C TYR A 366 13.96 -20.93 -5.47
N ASP A 367 14.41 -22.19 -5.52
CA ASP A 367 13.83 -23.25 -6.34
C ASP A 367 12.72 -24.06 -5.64
N GLY A 368 12.40 -23.74 -4.39
CA GLY A 368 11.39 -24.46 -3.60
C GLY A 368 11.87 -25.78 -2.98
N ILE A 369 13.11 -26.21 -3.23
CA ILE A 369 13.59 -27.57 -2.89
C ILE A 369 14.75 -27.53 -1.88
N GLN A 370 15.53 -26.45 -1.83
CA GLN A 370 16.69 -26.34 -0.93
C GLN A 370 16.38 -25.42 0.27
N ASN A 371 16.08 -25.98 1.45
CA ASN A 371 15.95 -25.19 2.69
C ASN A 371 17.28 -24.55 3.09
N ASN A 372 17.51 -23.33 2.60
CA ASN A 372 18.60 -22.50 3.06
C ASN A 372 18.13 -21.68 4.25
N LEU A 373 18.60 -22.01 5.46
CA LEU A 373 18.31 -21.28 6.70
C LEU A 373 18.65 -19.78 6.63
N ALA A 374 19.41 -19.35 5.62
CA ALA A 374 19.71 -17.94 5.34
C ALA A 374 18.52 -17.15 4.74
N GLN A 375 17.40 -17.79 4.38
CA GLN A 375 16.29 -17.16 3.67
C GLN A 375 15.01 -17.13 4.53
N PRO A 376 14.71 -16.01 5.19
CA PRO A 376 13.53 -15.87 6.04
C PRO A 376 12.22 -15.52 5.33
N LEU A 377 12.25 -15.17 4.04
CA LEU A 377 11.05 -14.85 3.26
C LEU A 377 10.96 -15.80 2.07
N GLN A 378 9.96 -16.67 2.08
CA GLN A 378 9.58 -17.35 0.85
C GLN A 378 8.88 -16.38 -0.08
N PRO A 379 9.06 -16.52 -1.40
CA PRO A 379 8.07 -16.00 -2.32
C PRO A 379 6.75 -16.66 -1.93
N ALA A 380 5.79 -15.89 -1.41
CA ALA A 380 4.42 -16.35 -1.34
C ALA A 380 4.09 -16.90 -2.74
N PHE A 381 3.60 -18.15 -2.83
CA PHE A 381 3.36 -18.82 -4.11
C PHE A 381 2.78 -17.83 -5.13
N PRO A 382 3.17 -17.89 -6.41
CA PRO A 382 2.82 -16.89 -7.44
C PRO A 382 1.31 -16.65 -7.68
N SER A 383 0.42 -17.24 -6.90
CA SER A 383 -1.01 -16.95 -6.86
C SER A 383 -1.42 -15.64 -6.15
N ASN A 384 -0.46 -14.78 -5.79
CA ASN A 384 -0.64 -13.44 -5.17
C ASN A 384 -1.21 -12.37 -6.12
N ALA A 385 -2.07 -12.78 -7.04
CA ALA A 385 -2.77 -11.87 -7.91
C ALA A 385 -3.67 -10.96 -7.07
N GLY A 386 -3.51 -9.65 -7.21
CA GLY A 386 -4.24 -8.62 -6.46
C GLY A 386 -3.68 -8.28 -5.09
N GLU A 387 -3.06 -9.23 -4.39
CA GLU A 387 -2.66 -9.07 -2.98
C GLU A 387 -1.40 -9.85 -2.63
N LEU A 388 -0.48 -9.20 -1.92
CA LEU A 388 0.68 -9.83 -1.31
C LEU A 388 0.54 -9.82 0.21
N THR A 389 0.86 -10.94 0.86
CA THR A 389 1.00 -11.02 2.32
C THR A 389 2.32 -11.68 2.66
N LEU A 390 3.10 -11.03 3.53
CA LEU A 390 4.37 -11.53 4.03
C LEU A 390 4.33 -11.62 5.55
N PHE A 391 4.89 -12.67 6.12
CA PHE A 391 5.00 -12.83 7.56
C PHE A 391 6.44 -13.19 7.92
N LEU A 392 7.01 -12.46 8.87
CA LEU A 392 8.36 -12.72 9.38
C LEU A 392 8.40 -12.54 10.89
N PRO A 393 9.25 -13.29 11.60
CA PRO A 393 10.15 -14.34 11.08
C PRO A 393 9.41 -15.68 10.86
N LEU A 394 9.93 -16.55 10.01
CA LEU A 394 9.37 -17.89 9.75
C LEU A 394 9.96 -18.98 10.67
N ALA A 395 11.11 -18.73 11.30
CA ALA A 395 11.74 -19.66 12.24
C ALA A 395 12.45 -18.94 13.41
N PRO A 396 12.62 -19.58 14.57
CA PRO A 396 13.34 -18.99 15.71
C PRO A 396 14.79 -18.59 15.40
N ALA A 397 15.45 -19.30 14.48
CA ALA A 397 16.81 -18.97 14.04
C ALA A 397 16.88 -17.60 13.33
N GLN A 398 15.74 -17.07 12.89
CA GLN A 398 15.60 -15.82 12.13
C GLN A 398 15.00 -14.70 12.99
N ALA A 399 15.08 -14.81 14.33
CA ALA A 399 14.51 -13.83 15.24
C ALA A 399 14.88 -12.38 14.86
N LEU A 400 13.88 -11.50 14.87
CA LEU A 400 14.02 -10.14 14.37
C LEU A 400 14.89 -9.28 15.30
N GLN A 401 15.59 -8.33 14.70
CA GLN A 401 16.42 -7.34 15.39
C GLN A 401 15.73 -5.97 15.37
N ALA A 402 16.00 -5.13 16.36
CA ALA A 402 15.52 -3.76 16.31
C ALA A 402 16.18 -2.97 15.15
N GLY A 403 15.42 -2.15 14.44
CA GLY A 403 15.90 -1.32 13.33
C GLY A 403 14.97 -1.35 12.12
N PHE A 404 15.44 -0.81 11.00
CA PHE A 404 14.65 -0.74 9.76
C PHE A 404 14.81 -2.03 8.96
N TYR A 405 13.69 -2.69 8.72
CA TYR A 405 13.55 -3.69 7.66
C TYR A 405 13.07 -2.98 6.40
N GLU A 406 13.63 -3.36 5.27
CA GLU A 406 13.29 -2.77 3.99
C GLU A 406 12.77 -3.84 3.04
N PHE A 407 11.65 -3.55 2.37
CA PHE A 407 11.02 -4.43 1.38
C PHE A 407 10.86 -3.67 0.07
N SER A 408 11.42 -4.19 -1.01
CA SER A 408 11.20 -3.68 -2.37
C SER A 408 10.19 -4.58 -3.05
N LEU A 409 9.14 -3.98 -3.60
CA LEU A 409 8.03 -4.65 -4.25
C LEU A 409 7.97 -4.20 -5.70
N ALA A 410 7.59 -5.12 -6.57
CA ALA A 410 7.29 -4.83 -7.95
C ALA A 410 6.03 -5.56 -8.41
N THR A 411 5.42 -5.07 -9.49
CA THR A 411 4.20 -5.62 -10.07
C THR A 411 4.45 -6.08 -11.50
N GLU A 412 3.97 -7.26 -11.89
CA GLU A 412 4.33 -7.89 -13.17
C GLU A 412 3.83 -7.11 -14.40
N GLY A 413 2.59 -6.63 -14.38
CA GLY A 413 1.96 -5.82 -15.42
C GLY A 413 2.23 -4.31 -15.30
N GLY A 414 2.96 -3.90 -14.26
CA GLY A 414 3.26 -2.49 -13.98
C GLY A 414 2.08 -1.71 -13.38
N GLU A 415 1.05 -2.40 -12.90
CA GLU A 415 -0.06 -1.73 -12.22
C GLU A 415 0.33 -1.30 -10.80
N PRO A 416 -0.15 -0.13 -10.32
CA PRO A 416 0.30 0.37 -9.02
C PRO A 416 -0.25 -0.45 -7.85
N ILE A 417 0.63 -0.75 -6.90
CA ILE A 417 0.25 -1.09 -5.52
C ILE A 417 -0.44 0.14 -4.92
N CYS A 418 -1.74 0.02 -4.71
CA CYS A 418 -2.64 1.13 -4.37
C CYS A 418 -2.71 1.39 -2.87
N ASP A 419 -2.41 0.40 -2.02
CA ASP A 419 -2.33 0.53 -0.58
C ASP A 419 -1.48 -0.59 0.04
N ALA A 420 -0.86 -0.29 1.18
CA ALA A 420 -0.03 -1.22 1.93
C ALA A 420 -0.06 -0.94 3.44
N LEU A 421 0.15 -1.99 4.21
CA LEU A 421 0.13 -1.99 5.67
C LEU A 421 1.20 -2.93 6.23
N ALA A 422 1.80 -2.55 7.35
CA ALA A 422 2.48 -3.51 8.23
C ALA A 422 1.79 -3.58 9.60
N ILE A 423 1.64 -4.78 10.13
CA ILE A 423 1.21 -5.04 11.51
C ILE A 423 2.40 -5.64 12.23
N VAL A 424 2.90 -4.92 13.23
CA VAL A 424 3.99 -5.37 14.09
C VAL A 424 3.42 -5.90 15.39
N ARG A 425 3.86 -7.08 15.79
CA ARG A 425 3.57 -7.62 17.11
C ARG A 425 4.60 -7.11 18.11
N THR A 426 4.15 -6.42 19.15
CA THR A 426 4.98 -5.62 20.06
C THR A 426 5.07 -6.20 21.48
N GLU A 427 4.33 -7.26 21.80
CA GLU A 427 4.22 -7.78 23.16
C GLU A 427 4.52 -9.28 23.24
N THR A 428 5.23 -9.63 24.30
CA THR A 428 5.55 -11.01 24.70
C THR A 428 4.91 -11.32 26.06
N GLU A 429 3.59 -11.33 26.20
CA GLU A 429 2.96 -11.60 27.52
C GLU A 429 1.58 -12.27 27.39
N PRO A 430 1.03 -12.81 28.48
CA PRO A 430 1.43 -14.05 29.16
C PRO A 430 0.88 -15.30 28.44
N LEU A 431 1.38 -16.47 28.84
CA LEU A 431 0.74 -17.74 28.51
C LEU A 431 -0.43 -18.01 29.49
N PRO A 432 -1.54 -18.62 29.04
CA PRO A 432 -1.78 -19.10 27.68
C PRO A 432 -2.29 -18.00 26.73
N GLN A 433 -2.07 -18.22 25.42
CA GLN A 433 -2.64 -17.39 24.36
C GLN A 433 -3.78 -18.10 23.65
N VAL A 434 -4.72 -17.33 23.12
CA VAL A 434 -5.89 -17.86 22.41
C VAL A 434 -6.03 -17.21 21.05
N ILE A 435 -6.70 -17.93 20.14
CA ILE A 435 -7.18 -17.43 18.86
C ILE A 435 -8.70 -17.58 18.81
N ASP A 436 -9.39 -16.50 18.46
CA ASP A 436 -10.82 -16.50 18.23
C ASP A 436 -11.13 -16.96 16.79
N LEU A 437 -12.20 -17.73 16.62
CA LEU A 437 -12.62 -18.29 15.33
C LEU A 437 -14.02 -17.82 14.94
N ASN A 438 -14.21 -17.56 13.66
CA ASN A 438 -15.51 -17.44 13.01
C ASN A 438 -15.66 -18.61 12.04
N LEU A 439 -16.63 -19.47 12.29
CA LEU A 439 -16.97 -20.60 11.43
C LEU A 439 -18.25 -20.26 10.65
N TRP A 440 -18.12 -20.04 9.35
CA TRP A 440 -19.23 -19.70 8.48
C TRP A 440 -19.73 -20.93 7.72
N LEU A 441 -20.94 -21.36 8.05
CA LEU A 441 -21.52 -22.59 7.52
C LEU A 441 -22.21 -22.33 6.17
N VAL A 442 -21.56 -22.75 5.10
CA VAL A 442 -22.11 -22.75 3.74
C VAL A 442 -22.67 -24.13 3.39
N SER A 443 -21.97 -25.18 3.83
CA SER A 443 -22.32 -26.59 3.63
C SER A 443 -23.78 -26.88 3.98
N ALA A 444 -24.42 -27.74 3.16
CA ALA A 444 -25.77 -28.22 3.39
C ALA A 444 -25.82 -29.52 4.23
N ALA A 445 -24.68 -29.96 4.75
CA ALA A 445 -24.56 -31.18 5.54
C ALA A 445 -25.47 -31.16 6.77
N PRO A 446 -26.37 -32.16 6.94
CA PRO A 446 -27.26 -32.20 8.10
C PRO A 446 -26.50 -32.36 9.42
N GLN A 447 -25.27 -32.90 9.40
CA GLN A 447 -24.41 -33.04 10.56
C GLN A 447 -23.90 -31.70 11.09
N LEU A 448 -23.74 -30.70 10.21
CA LEU A 448 -23.31 -29.34 10.55
C LEU A 448 -24.51 -28.40 10.80
N ALA A 449 -25.71 -28.82 10.42
CA ALA A 449 -26.91 -28.01 10.50
C ALA A 449 -27.49 -27.91 11.92
N GLY A 450 -28.06 -26.73 12.22
CA GLY A 450 -28.76 -26.48 13.48
C GLY A 450 -27.85 -26.43 14.72
N ALA A 451 -28.47 -26.21 15.89
CA ALA A 451 -27.72 -25.98 17.13
C ALA A 451 -26.92 -27.19 17.61
N ALA A 452 -27.46 -28.41 17.44
CA ALA A 452 -26.80 -29.63 17.90
C ALA A 452 -25.53 -29.96 17.08
N GLY A 453 -25.58 -29.80 15.76
CA GLY A 453 -24.41 -30.01 14.89
C GLY A 453 -23.30 -29.02 15.19
N ARG A 454 -23.64 -27.73 15.37
CA ARG A 454 -22.69 -26.68 15.76
C ARG A 454 -22.05 -26.94 17.12
N GLN A 455 -22.86 -27.37 18.10
CA GLN A 455 -22.35 -27.72 19.42
C GLN A 455 -21.39 -28.90 19.34
N LEU A 456 -21.73 -29.96 18.59
CA LEU A 456 -20.84 -31.11 18.39
C LEU A 456 -19.53 -30.71 17.72
N LEU A 457 -19.59 -29.86 16.68
CA LEU A 457 -18.40 -29.33 16.02
C LEU A 457 -17.54 -28.51 16.98
N GLU A 458 -18.13 -27.59 17.76
CA GLU A 458 -17.36 -26.79 18.72
C GLU A 458 -16.73 -27.67 19.82
N GLU A 459 -17.48 -28.64 20.37
CA GLU A 459 -16.96 -29.58 21.37
C GLU A 459 -15.79 -30.39 20.81
N THR A 460 -15.93 -30.89 19.58
CA THR A 460 -14.90 -31.67 18.89
C THR A 460 -13.67 -30.80 18.60
N LEU A 461 -13.87 -29.60 18.07
CA LEU A 461 -12.80 -28.63 17.78
C LEU A 461 -12.02 -28.26 19.04
N ARG A 462 -12.70 -27.99 20.16
CA ARG A 462 -12.05 -27.72 21.45
C ARG A 462 -11.32 -28.95 22.00
N GLN A 463 -11.85 -30.16 21.76
CA GLN A 463 -11.17 -31.40 22.13
C GLN A 463 -9.89 -31.63 21.32
N SER A 464 -9.92 -31.40 20.00
CA SER A 464 -8.75 -31.49 19.14
C SER A 464 -7.70 -30.43 19.52
N ALA A 465 -8.13 -29.18 19.76
CA ALA A 465 -7.24 -28.11 20.23
C ALA A 465 -6.60 -28.39 21.59
N ARG A 466 -7.28 -29.07 22.51
CA ARG A 466 -6.69 -29.54 23.78
C ARG A 466 -5.52 -30.50 23.57
N SER A 467 -5.61 -31.35 22.55
CA SER A 467 -4.51 -32.28 22.23
C SER A 467 -3.35 -31.55 21.54
N ILE A 468 -3.67 -30.67 20.59
CA ILE A 468 -2.71 -30.09 19.64
C ILE A 468 -2.06 -28.81 20.18
N LEU A 469 -2.85 -27.90 20.76
CA LEU A 469 -2.44 -26.52 21.07
C LEU A 469 -2.12 -26.33 22.56
N GLU A 470 -2.90 -26.90 23.47
CA GLU A 470 -2.73 -26.70 24.91
C GLU A 470 -1.37 -27.12 25.48
N PRO A 471 -0.70 -28.20 24.99
CA PRO A 471 0.68 -28.53 25.42
C PRO A 471 1.68 -27.39 25.18
N HIS A 472 1.36 -26.46 24.29
CA HIS A 472 2.17 -25.31 23.91
C HIS A 472 1.59 -23.99 24.44
N ALA A 473 0.65 -24.07 25.39
CA ALA A 473 -0.06 -22.94 25.97
C ALA A 473 -0.73 -22.03 24.92
N LEU A 474 -1.23 -22.67 23.86
CA LEU A 474 -2.13 -22.08 22.87
C LEU A 474 -3.51 -22.73 23.02
N SER A 475 -4.58 -22.02 22.73
CA SER A 475 -5.94 -22.59 22.79
C SER A 475 -6.89 -21.86 21.84
N ILE A 476 -8.08 -22.41 21.64
CA ILE A 476 -9.16 -21.73 20.94
C ILE A 476 -9.96 -20.90 21.94
N GLY A 477 -10.10 -19.60 21.64
CA GLY A 477 -10.90 -18.65 22.40
C GLY A 477 -12.39 -18.80 22.10
N THR A 478 -13.00 -17.70 21.68
CA THR A 478 -14.40 -17.62 21.24
C THR A 478 -14.57 -18.30 19.89
N VAL A 479 -15.62 -19.09 19.73
CA VAL A 479 -16.04 -19.65 18.44
C VAL A 479 -17.40 -19.05 18.08
N ASN A 480 -17.46 -18.28 16.99
CA ASN A 480 -18.70 -17.71 16.49
C ASN A 480 -19.16 -18.48 15.26
N PHE A 481 -20.44 -18.87 15.25
CA PHE A 481 -21.05 -19.53 14.10
C PHE A 481 -21.92 -18.55 13.31
N GLY A 482 -21.70 -18.51 12.00
CA GLY A 482 -22.62 -17.90 11.04
C GLY A 482 -23.17 -18.91 10.05
N GLU A 483 -24.19 -18.50 9.32
CA GLU A 483 -24.80 -19.31 8.28
C GLU A 483 -25.00 -18.50 7.02
N ALA A 484 -24.55 -19.06 5.90
CA ALA A 484 -24.84 -18.52 4.59
C ALA A 484 -26.36 -18.55 4.33
N ASN A 485 -26.88 -17.49 3.71
CA ASN A 485 -28.25 -17.46 3.24
C ASN A 485 -28.46 -18.40 2.03
N ALA A 486 -29.71 -18.62 1.63
CA ALA A 486 -30.04 -19.58 0.57
C ALA A 486 -29.37 -19.26 -0.80
N ALA A 487 -29.19 -17.98 -1.12
CA ALA A 487 -28.55 -17.57 -2.37
C ALA A 487 -27.03 -17.82 -2.32
N GLN A 488 -26.38 -17.45 -1.22
CA GLN A 488 -24.96 -17.76 -0.97
C GLN A 488 -24.73 -19.27 -1.02
N ARG A 489 -25.53 -20.09 -0.31
CA ARG A 489 -25.38 -21.55 -0.34
C ARG A 489 -25.54 -22.16 -1.72
N THR A 490 -26.42 -21.62 -2.54
CA THR A 490 -26.61 -22.10 -3.93
C THR A 490 -25.34 -21.89 -4.76
N ARG A 491 -24.62 -20.79 -4.51
CA ARG A 491 -23.45 -20.36 -5.28
C ARG A 491 -22.13 -20.89 -4.70
N LEU A 492 -21.98 -20.92 -3.38
CA LEU A 492 -20.70 -21.05 -2.68
C LEU A 492 -20.47 -22.37 -1.95
N ARG A 493 -21.44 -23.30 -1.95
CA ARG A 493 -21.27 -24.58 -1.23
C ARG A 493 -20.32 -25.56 -1.93
N ARG A 494 -20.18 -25.46 -3.24
CA ARG A 494 -19.34 -26.33 -4.07
C ARG A 494 -18.66 -25.44 -5.08
N ILE A 495 -17.38 -25.15 -4.88
CA ILE A 495 -16.71 -24.10 -5.65
C ILE A 495 -15.35 -24.57 -6.18
N PRO A 496 -14.95 -24.09 -7.37
CA PRO A 496 -13.57 -24.13 -7.82
C PRO A 496 -12.75 -22.98 -7.20
N ASP A 497 -11.43 -23.08 -7.28
CA ASP A 497 -10.48 -22.06 -6.79
C ASP A 497 -10.73 -20.66 -7.36
N ALA A 498 -11.22 -20.57 -8.61
CA ALA A 498 -11.58 -19.31 -9.24
C ALA A 498 -12.68 -18.50 -8.51
N GLN A 499 -13.40 -19.11 -7.55
CA GLN A 499 -14.41 -18.43 -6.72
C GLN A 499 -13.95 -18.21 -5.27
N TYR A 500 -12.68 -18.50 -4.94
CA TYR A 500 -12.16 -18.37 -3.58
C TYR A 500 -12.27 -16.95 -3.02
N GLU A 501 -11.95 -15.93 -3.83
CA GLU A 501 -12.11 -14.52 -3.44
C GLU A 501 -13.58 -14.16 -3.16
N GLU A 502 -14.52 -14.65 -3.98
CA GLU A 502 -15.95 -14.45 -3.77
C GLU A 502 -16.42 -15.07 -2.43
N LEU A 503 -15.92 -16.26 -2.11
CA LEU A 503 -16.19 -16.95 -0.85
C LEU A 503 -15.70 -16.12 0.35
N CYS A 504 -14.43 -15.70 0.34
CA CYS A 504 -13.87 -14.91 1.44
C CYS A 504 -14.57 -13.56 1.59
N GLY A 505 -14.89 -12.88 0.49
CA GLY A 505 -15.65 -11.63 0.51
C GLY A 505 -17.06 -11.81 1.12
N ALA A 506 -17.77 -12.89 0.74
CA ALA A 506 -19.09 -13.18 1.29
C ALA A 506 -19.03 -13.55 2.79
N LEU A 507 -18.04 -14.34 3.20
CA LEU A 507 -17.82 -14.68 4.60
C LEU A 507 -17.60 -13.43 5.44
N LYS A 508 -16.71 -12.53 5.00
CA LYS A 508 -16.42 -11.27 5.70
C LYS A 508 -17.65 -10.38 5.81
N ALA A 509 -18.46 -10.29 4.76
CA ALA A 509 -19.70 -9.52 4.81
C ALA A 509 -20.69 -10.05 5.87
N ASP A 510 -20.75 -11.36 6.07
CA ASP A 510 -21.66 -12.00 7.03
C ASP A 510 -21.10 -12.01 8.47
N MET A 511 -19.80 -12.26 8.62
CA MET A 511 -19.15 -12.54 9.92
C MET A 511 -18.28 -11.38 10.44
N GLY A 512 -18.01 -10.39 9.59
CA GLY A 512 -17.07 -9.31 9.85
C GLY A 512 -15.61 -9.72 9.69
N SER A 513 -14.76 -8.71 9.88
CA SER A 513 -13.31 -8.77 9.94
C SER A 513 -12.81 -8.50 11.35
N GLY A 514 -11.52 -8.69 11.57
CA GLY A 514 -10.86 -8.36 12.83
C GLY A 514 -9.81 -9.38 13.22
N TYR A 515 -9.41 -9.34 14.48
CA TYR A 515 -8.42 -10.25 15.06
C TYR A 515 -9.02 -11.63 15.40
N LYS A 516 -9.67 -12.24 14.40
CA LYS A 516 -10.29 -13.56 14.47
C LYS A 516 -10.01 -14.31 13.19
N MET A 517 -9.76 -15.61 13.28
CA MET A 517 -9.59 -16.46 12.12
C MET A 517 -10.95 -16.78 11.50
N ASN A 518 -11.08 -16.53 10.20
CA ASN A 518 -12.31 -16.72 9.44
C ASN A 518 -12.21 -17.99 8.59
N VAL A 519 -13.10 -18.94 8.82
CA VAL A 519 -13.11 -20.23 8.12
C VAL A 519 -14.48 -20.48 7.50
N ALA A 520 -14.53 -20.70 6.19
CA ALA A 520 -15.71 -21.12 5.46
C ALA A 520 -15.81 -22.65 5.44
N LEU A 521 -16.94 -23.20 5.85
CA LEU A 521 -17.22 -24.64 5.73
C LEU A 521 -18.13 -24.89 4.54
N VAL A 522 -17.60 -25.53 3.49
CA VAL A 522 -18.28 -25.82 2.23
C VAL A 522 -18.52 -27.33 2.06
N ASP A 523 -19.35 -27.73 1.11
CA ASP A 523 -19.50 -29.16 0.77
C ASP A 523 -18.25 -29.66 0.03
N GLU A 524 -17.76 -28.90 -0.95
CA GLU A 524 -16.64 -29.29 -1.81
C GLU A 524 -15.83 -28.06 -2.24
N TYR A 525 -14.50 -28.19 -2.22
CA TYR A 525 -13.57 -27.22 -2.77
C TYR A 525 -12.66 -27.90 -3.78
N ARG A 526 -12.47 -27.28 -4.95
CA ARG A 526 -11.71 -27.86 -6.06
C ARG A 526 -10.57 -26.95 -6.48
N ILE A 527 -9.36 -27.51 -6.61
CA ILE A 527 -8.17 -26.79 -7.06
C ILE A 527 -7.59 -27.40 -8.33
N GLN A 528 -6.91 -26.55 -9.09
CA GLN A 528 -6.20 -26.93 -10.30
C GLN A 528 -4.71 -26.61 -10.10
N PHE A 529 -3.87 -27.62 -9.90
CA PHE A 529 -2.44 -27.42 -9.58
C PHE A 529 -1.61 -26.88 -10.75
N THR A 530 -2.00 -27.17 -12.00
CA THR A 530 -1.34 -26.64 -13.21
C THR A 530 -2.39 -26.32 -14.27
N ALA A 531 -2.08 -25.39 -15.19
CA ALA A 531 -3.02 -24.92 -16.21
C ALA A 531 -3.63 -26.05 -17.08
N ASP A 532 -2.94 -27.18 -17.20
CA ASP A 532 -3.37 -28.35 -17.99
C ASP A 532 -3.95 -29.49 -17.12
N ALA A 533 -3.90 -29.39 -15.79
CA ALA A 533 -4.44 -30.41 -14.87
C ALA A 533 -5.97 -30.34 -14.78
N THR A 534 -6.61 -31.45 -14.43
CA THR A 534 -8.02 -31.46 -14.06
C THR A 534 -8.20 -30.89 -12.65
N GLU A 535 -9.31 -30.20 -12.41
CA GLU A 535 -9.69 -29.78 -11.05
C GLU A 535 -9.96 -30.98 -10.15
N GLU A 536 -9.30 -31.01 -9.00
CA GLU A 536 -9.41 -32.07 -7.99
C GLU A 536 -9.97 -31.53 -6.68
N ALA A 537 -10.77 -32.35 -6.00
CA ALA A 537 -11.35 -31.98 -4.72
C ALA A 537 -10.30 -32.10 -3.61
N VAL A 538 -10.22 -31.09 -2.75
CA VAL A 538 -9.31 -31.07 -1.60
C VAL A 538 -10.07 -30.78 -0.31
N LEU A 539 -9.45 -31.11 0.82
CA LEU A 539 -10.05 -30.97 2.15
C LEU A 539 -10.10 -29.53 2.63
N GLY A 540 -9.19 -28.69 2.17
CA GLY A 540 -9.11 -27.29 2.55
C GLY A 540 -8.09 -26.53 1.74
N LEU A 541 -8.10 -25.21 1.93
CA LEU A 541 -7.08 -24.30 1.45
C LEU A 541 -7.06 -23.07 2.37
N ALA A 542 -5.86 -22.58 2.66
CA ALA A 542 -5.65 -21.27 3.25
C ALA A 542 -4.47 -20.56 2.57
N PRO A 543 -4.50 -19.21 2.50
CA PRO A 543 -3.32 -18.43 2.16
C PRO A 543 -2.22 -18.68 3.21
N GLN A 544 -0.95 -18.64 2.80
CA GLN A 544 0.19 -18.86 3.70
C GLN A 544 1.25 -17.76 3.49
N PRO A 545 1.28 -16.71 4.34
CA PRO A 545 0.33 -16.39 5.41
C PRO A 545 -0.95 -15.70 4.88
N GLY A 546 -1.99 -15.69 5.70
CA GLY A 546 -3.20 -14.90 5.50
C GLY A 546 -3.24 -13.61 6.31
N ALA A 547 -4.25 -12.78 6.05
CA ALA A 547 -4.49 -11.51 6.72
C ALA A 547 -5.98 -11.38 7.10
N ALA A 548 -6.39 -11.86 8.28
CA ALA A 548 -7.82 -11.82 8.64
C ALA A 548 -8.30 -10.41 9.07
N ILE A 549 -7.36 -9.50 9.32
CA ILE A 549 -7.62 -8.14 9.83
C ILE A 549 -8.09 -7.20 8.70
N ILE A 550 -7.76 -7.49 7.45
CA ILE A 550 -8.33 -6.79 6.29
C ILE A 550 -9.79 -7.21 6.10
N THR A 551 -10.63 -6.26 5.71
CA THR A 551 -12.09 -6.49 5.65
C THR A 551 -12.58 -7.11 4.35
N GLU A 552 -11.66 -7.26 3.40
CA GLU A 552 -11.86 -7.74 2.05
C GLU A 552 -10.57 -8.39 1.54
N GLY A 553 -10.62 -9.08 0.41
CA GLY A 553 -9.44 -9.71 -0.20
C GLY A 553 -9.44 -11.24 -0.15
N ARG A 554 -8.67 -11.83 -1.06
CA ARG A 554 -8.48 -13.27 -1.22
C ARG A 554 -7.77 -13.87 0.01
N ASN A 555 -6.81 -13.15 0.59
CA ASN A 555 -6.00 -13.66 1.70
C ASN A 555 -6.69 -13.55 3.07
N SER A 556 -7.99 -13.28 3.10
CA SER A 556 -8.69 -12.85 4.32
C SER A 556 -9.44 -13.97 5.05
N CYS A 557 -9.51 -15.18 4.48
CA CYS A 557 -10.15 -16.36 5.07
C CYS A 557 -9.46 -17.67 4.64
N ALA A 558 -9.86 -18.79 5.27
CA ALA A 558 -9.59 -20.15 4.83
C ALA A 558 -10.89 -20.88 4.45
N VAL A 559 -10.79 -21.95 3.67
CA VAL A 559 -11.91 -22.85 3.31
C VAL A 559 -11.61 -24.27 3.76
N VAL A 560 -12.65 -24.97 4.24
CA VAL A 560 -12.60 -26.41 4.56
C VAL A 560 -13.82 -27.10 3.95
N ALA A 561 -13.59 -28.21 3.25
CA ALA A 561 -14.59 -29.00 2.54
C ALA A 561 -15.03 -30.22 3.34
N TRP A 562 -16.34 -30.38 3.49
CA TRP A 562 -16.94 -31.42 4.32
C TRP A 562 -17.02 -32.81 3.67
N GLU A 563 -17.30 -32.89 2.36
CA GLU A 563 -17.74 -34.16 1.76
C GLU A 563 -16.68 -35.25 1.70
N LEU A 564 -15.40 -34.85 1.60
CA LEU A 564 -14.29 -35.81 1.57
C LEU A 564 -14.05 -36.49 2.93
N MET A 565 -14.57 -35.92 4.02
CA MET A 565 -14.39 -36.44 5.38
C MET A 565 -15.43 -37.49 5.77
N ASP A 566 -16.38 -37.81 4.88
CA ASP A 566 -17.43 -38.84 5.05
C ASP A 566 -18.16 -38.83 6.43
N GLY A 567 -18.36 -37.63 7.00
CA GLY A 567 -19.03 -37.48 8.30
C GLY A 567 -18.12 -37.50 9.52
N ASP A 568 -16.80 -37.57 9.36
CA ASP A 568 -15.85 -37.52 10.46
C ASP A 568 -15.64 -36.09 10.99
N MET A 569 -16.28 -35.81 12.14
CA MET A 569 -16.15 -34.53 12.83
C MET A 569 -14.75 -34.29 13.40
N GLN A 570 -14.00 -35.34 13.75
CA GLN A 570 -12.63 -35.20 14.27
C GLN A 570 -11.68 -34.79 13.15
N GLU A 571 -11.84 -35.37 11.97
CA GLU A 571 -11.09 -34.96 10.77
C GLU A 571 -11.43 -33.51 10.41
N LEU A 572 -12.71 -33.14 10.38
CA LEU A 572 -13.11 -31.74 10.15
C LEU A 572 -12.46 -30.77 11.13
N ALA A 573 -12.47 -31.09 12.43
CA ALA A 573 -11.85 -30.26 13.44
C ALA A 573 -10.32 -30.16 13.27
N ALA A 574 -9.65 -31.26 12.95
CA ALA A 574 -8.21 -31.27 12.68
C ALA A 574 -7.88 -30.43 11.43
N THR A 575 -8.65 -30.57 10.34
CA THR A 575 -8.46 -29.78 9.11
C THR A 575 -8.71 -28.29 9.35
N ILE A 576 -9.72 -27.90 10.15
CA ILE A 576 -9.91 -26.49 10.52
C ILE A 576 -8.64 -25.94 11.21
N ILE A 577 -8.01 -26.71 12.10
CA ILE A 577 -6.77 -26.29 12.77
C ILE A 577 -5.58 -26.28 11.78
N HIS A 578 -5.49 -27.26 10.87
CA HIS A 578 -4.46 -27.34 9.82
C HIS A 578 -4.51 -26.13 8.88
N GLU A 579 -5.67 -25.82 8.30
CA GLU A 579 -5.83 -24.65 7.44
C GLU A 579 -5.63 -23.34 8.20
N SER A 580 -6.03 -23.29 9.47
CA SER A 580 -5.71 -22.15 10.32
C SER A 580 -4.19 -22.02 10.54
N ALA A 581 -3.46 -23.12 10.67
CA ALA A 581 -2.01 -23.09 10.81
C ALA A 581 -1.30 -22.61 9.53
N HIS A 582 -1.76 -23.00 8.34
CA HIS A 582 -1.32 -22.39 7.08
C HIS A 582 -1.57 -20.89 7.04
N PHE A 583 -2.79 -20.46 7.40
CA PHE A 583 -3.14 -19.05 7.50
C PHE A 583 -2.19 -18.26 8.39
N LEU A 584 -1.69 -18.88 9.46
CA LEU A 584 -0.80 -18.27 10.44
C LEU A 584 0.69 -18.38 10.06
N GLY A 585 1.01 -18.98 8.91
CA GLY A 585 2.34 -19.01 8.31
C GLY A 585 3.08 -20.35 8.38
N LEU A 586 2.47 -21.43 8.88
CA LEU A 586 3.10 -22.76 8.84
C LEU A 586 2.99 -23.37 7.43
N ALA A 587 4.08 -23.96 6.95
CA ALA A 587 4.10 -24.78 5.74
C ALA A 587 3.83 -26.25 6.08
N HIS A 588 3.69 -27.09 5.06
CA HIS A 588 3.77 -28.52 5.28
C HIS A 588 5.16 -28.91 5.76
N THR A 589 5.23 -29.80 6.74
CA THR A 589 6.51 -30.33 7.24
C THR A 589 7.23 -31.16 6.18
N THR A 590 6.43 -31.88 5.37
CA THR A 590 6.85 -32.57 4.15
C THR A 590 5.74 -32.39 3.11
N ASP A 591 6.08 -31.94 1.90
CA ASP A 591 5.17 -31.82 0.76
C ASP A 591 4.86 -33.18 0.11
N GLU A 592 3.83 -33.22 -0.73
CA GLU A 592 3.35 -34.42 -1.43
C GLU A 592 4.47 -35.21 -2.13
N ASP A 593 5.42 -34.51 -2.76
CA ASP A 593 6.50 -35.13 -3.52
C ASP A 593 7.65 -35.68 -2.65
N GLY A 594 7.59 -35.47 -1.33
CA GLY A 594 8.61 -35.84 -0.37
C GLY A 594 9.97 -35.18 -0.60
N ARG A 595 10.00 -34.01 -1.25
CA ARG A 595 11.22 -33.22 -1.54
C ARG A 595 11.13 -31.81 -0.98
N GLY A 596 9.94 -31.23 -0.92
CA GLY A 596 9.69 -29.98 -0.18
C GLY A 596 9.56 -30.24 1.32
N PHE A 597 10.18 -29.39 2.14
CA PHE A 597 10.11 -29.45 3.60
C PHE A 597 10.03 -28.04 4.18
N ASP A 598 9.46 -27.85 5.37
CA ASP A 598 9.46 -26.53 6.02
C ASP A 598 10.84 -26.09 6.54
N PHE A 599 10.94 -24.82 6.96
CA PHE A 599 12.19 -24.23 7.49
C PHE A 599 12.45 -24.55 8.96
N LEU A 600 11.56 -25.26 9.63
CA LEU A 600 11.64 -25.45 11.06
C LEU A 600 12.58 -26.61 11.34
N SER A 601 13.64 -26.36 12.09
CA SER A 601 14.69 -27.38 12.23
C SER A 601 14.31 -28.54 13.17
N ASP A 602 13.15 -28.48 13.82
CA ASP A 602 12.66 -29.49 14.76
C ASP A 602 11.48 -30.31 14.22
N THR A 603 11.06 -30.07 12.97
CA THR A 603 10.02 -30.84 12.30
C THR A 603 10.62 -32.11 11.69
N PRO A 604 9.96 -33.27 11.87
CA PRO A 604 10.33 -34.48 11.15
C PRO A 604 10.18 -34.26 9.64
N GLN A 605 10.98 -34.99 8.87
CA GLN A 605 10.92 -34.96 7.41
C GLN A 605 10.69 -36.39 6.91
N CYS A 606 9.93 -36.54 5.83
CA CYS A 606 9.71 -37.82 5.17
C CYS A 606 10.24 -37.81 3.71
N PRO A 607 11.56 -37.99 3.50
CA PRO A 607 12.13 -37.83 2.17
C PRO A 607 11.73 -38.97 1.23
N ALA A 608 11.23 -38.63 0.04
CA ALA A 608 10.84 -39.60 -1.00
C ALA A 608 11.99 -40.55 -1.38
N ALA A 609 13.25 -40.09 -1.31
CA ALA A 609 14.42 -40.94 -1.57
C ALA A 609 14.50 -42.19 -0.67
N THR A 610 13.82 -42.19 0.47
CA THR A 610 13.77 -43.30 1.42
C THR A 610 12.37 -43.80 1.75
N ALA A 611 11.35 -42.96 1.58
CA ALA A 611 9.98 -43.23 2.01
C ALA A 611 9.04 -43.64 0.88
N ASP A 612 9.22 -43.14 -0.35
CA ASP A 612 8.45 -43.52 -1.55
C ASP A 612 8.84 -44.96 -1.94
N THR A 613 8.16 -45.92 -1.32
CA THR A 613 8.46 -47.35 -1.41
C THR A 613 7.76 -48.03 -2.57
N ASP A 614 6.66 -47.47 -3.04
CA ASP A 614 5.90 -47.99 -4.18
C ASP A 614 6.27 -47.31 -5.52
N GLY A 615 7.00 -46.19 -5.48
CA GLY A 615 7.57 -45.50 -6.62
C GLY A 615 6.56 -44.64 -7.37
N ASP A 616 5.44 -44.26 -6.73
CA ASP A 616 4.40 -43.43 -7.34
C ASP A 616 4.76 -41.93 -7.39
N LYS A 617 5.89 -41.56 -6.76
CA LYS A 617 6.46 -40.21 -6.64
C LYS A 617 5.74 -39.30 -5.65
N THR A 618 4.90 -39.85 -4.81
CA THR A 618 4.32 -39.18 -3.65
C THR A 618 4.79 -39.87 -2.38
N VAL A 619 4.59 -39.24 -1.23
CA VAL A 619 4.83 -39.88 0.08
C VAL A 619 3.56 -39.80 0.92
N ASP A 620 2.98 -40.94 1.28
CA ASP A 620 1.68 -40.97 1.95
C ASP A 620 1.78 -41.18 3.49
N VAL A 621 0.64 -41.15 4.19
CA VAL A 621 0.59 -41.37 5.64
C VAL A 621 1.09 -42.76 6.07
N VAL A 622 1.05 -43.77 5.19
CA VAL A 622 1.51 -45.13 5.46
C VAL A 622 3.03 -45.20 5.35
N GLU A 623 3.58 -44.64 4.28
CA GLU A 623 5.01 -44.53 4.03
C GLU A 623 5.71 -43.66 5.07
N CYS A 624 5.05 -42.56 5.46
CA CYS A 624 5.55 -41.61 6.43
C CYS A 624 5.15 -41.89 7.88
N ALA A 625 4.51 -43.03 8.16
CA ALA A 625 4.01 -43.38 9.51
C ALA A 625 5.10 -43.39 10.60
N ALA A 626 6.32 -43.78 10.24
CA ALA A 626 7.48 -43.80 11.14
C ALA A 626 8.30 -42.50 11.12
N PHE A 627 7.90 -41.53 10.29
CA PHE A 627 8.57 -40.26 10.06
C PHE A 627 7.70 -39.10 10.56
N ASP A 628 6.91 -38.52 9.67
CA ASP A 628 6.28 -37.21 9.82
C ASP A 628 4.74 -37.26 9.70
N ALA A 629 4.15 -38.40 9.32
CA ALA A 629 2.69 -38.51 9.09
C ALA A 629 1.81 -38.21 10.32
N THR A 630 2.43 -38.09 11.50
CA THR A 630 1.75 -37.73 12.76
C THR A 630 1.91 -36.25 13.13
N ASN A 631 2.54 -35.42 12.30
CA ASN A 631 2.50 -33.97 12.47
C ASN A 631 1.18 -33.44 11.90
N LEU A 632 0.62 -32.39 12.51
CA LEU A 632 -0.62 -31.79 12.01
C LEU A 632 -0.41 -31.22 10.61
N MET A 633 0.78 -30.69 10.36
CA MET A 633 1.14 -30.04 9.10
C MET A 633 1.75 -31.01 8.08
N PHE A 634 1.59 -32.33 8.23
CA PHE A 634 1.88 -33.24 7.12
C PHE A 634 0.84 -33.06 6.01
N TRP A 635 1.25 -33.09 4.73
CA TRP A 635 0.41 -32.65 3.61
C TRP A 635 -0.89 -33.44 3.41
N GLN A 636 -0.88 -34.75 3.69
CA GLN A 636 -2.04 -35.63 3.50
C GLN A 636 -2.81 -35.78 4.82
N SER A 637 -4.14 -35.67 4.81
CA SER A 637 -4.94 -35.93 6.01
C SER A 637 -5.08 -37.43 6.33
N GLY A 638 -5.35 -37.77 7.60
CA GLY A 638 -5.86 -39.10 7.95
C GLY A 638 -6.37 -39.21 9.38
N ALA A 639 -7.14 -40.25 9.70
CA ALA A 639 -7.67 -40.49 11.05
C ALA A 639 -6.57 -40.61 12.13
N GLN A 640 -5.32 -40.92 11.75
CA GLN A 640 -4.17 -40.91 12.67
C GLN A 640 -3.73 -39.48 13.06
N GLN A 641 -4.11 -38.46 12.30
CA GLN A 641 -3.75 -37.06 12.56
C GLN A 641 -4.67 -36.34 13.55
N ALA A 642 -5.76 -36.99 13.98
CA ALA A 642 -6.61 -36.48 15.06
C ALA A 642 -6.01 -36.71 16.47
N LEU A 643 -4.81 -37.31 16.57
CA LEU A 643 -4.13 -37.70 17.82
C LEU A 643 -2.80 -36.94 18.05
N VAL A 644 -2.65 -35.76 17.44
CA VAL A 644 -1.38 -35.18 16.99
C VAL A 644 -0.77 -34.09 17.87
N ASN A 645 0.53 -33.85 17.65
CA ASN A 645 1.38 -32.84 18.26
C ASN A 645 1.94 -31.86 17.21
N LEU A 646 2.04 -30.57 17.55
CA LEU A 646 2.92 -29.62 16.86
C LEU A 646 4.31 -29.63 17.53
N THR A 647 5.33 -29.17 16.81
CA THR A 647 6.67 -29.01 17.39
C THR A 647 6.80 -27.71 18.20
N ALA A 648 7.93 -27.55 18.89
CA ALA A 648 8.19 -26.34 19.66
C ALA A 648 8.39 -25.14 18.73
N GLN A 649 9.03 -25.30 17.58
CA GLN A 649 9.19 -24.19 16.62
C GLN A 649 7.91 -23.88 15.87
N GLN A 650 7.09 -24.89 15.52
CA GLN A 650 5.78 -24.65 14.92
C GLN A 650 4.91 -23.77 15.82
N THR A 651 4.83 -24.11 17.11
CA THR A 651 4.06 -23.32 18.08
C THR A 651 4.71 -22.00 18.47
N TRP A 652 6.03 -21.87 18.35
CA TRP A 652 6.74 -20.59 18.47
C TRP A 652 6.34 -19.62 17.36
N LEU A 653 6.15 -20.11 16.12
CA LEU A 653 5.71 -19.31 14.98
C LEU A 653 4.26 -18.89 15.15
N LEU A 654 3.36 -19.85 15.41
CA LEU A 654 1.93 -19.58 15.60
C LEU A 654 1.70 -18.49 16.65
N ARG A 655 2.38 -18.59 17.79
CA ARG A 655 2.27 -17.61 18.88
C ARG A 655 2.63 -16.20 18.46
N ARG A 656 3.42 -16.00 17.41
CA ARG A 656 3.86 -14.67 16.94
C ARG A 656 2.92 -14.07 15.91
N HIS A 657 1.91 -14.79 15.45
CA HIS A 657 0.96 -14.21 14.52
C HIS A 657 0.08 -13.16 15.24
N PRO A 658 -0.25 -12.01 14.62
CA PRO A 658 -1.08 -10.98 15.25
C PRO A 658 -2.46 -11.44 15.73
N LEU A 659 -2.98 -12.56 15.21
CA LEU A 659 -4.28 -13.11 15.61
C LEU A 659 -4.30 -13.81 16.98
N PHE A 660 -3.13 -14.16 17.53
CA PHE A 660 -3.07 -14.68 18.90
C PHE A 660 -3.01 -13.54 19.91
N HIS A 661 -3.82 -13.66 20.94
CA HIS A 661 -3.87 -12.70 22.04
C HIS A 661 -3.88 -13.39 23.40
N PRO A 662 -3.58 -12.67 24.50
CA PRO A 662 -3.70 -13.20 25.85
C PRO A 662 -5.08 -13.81 26.12
N ALA A 663 -5.10 -14.97 26.78
CA ALA A 663 -6.35 -15.50 27.30
C ALA A 663 -6.99 -14.50 28.29
N PRO A 664 -8.32 -14.35 28.29
CA PRO A 664 -9.01 -13.58 29.32
C PRO A 664 -8.63 -14.10 30.72
N PRO A 665 -8.50 -13.22 31.73
CA PRO A 665 -8.22 -13.66 33.09
C PRO A 665 -9.31 -14.65 33.55
N ALA A 666 -8.89 -15.77 34.12
CA ALA A 666 -9.82 -16.74 34.70
C ALA A 666 -10.69 -16.04 35.77
N PRO A 667 -12.01 -16.24 35.76
CA PRO A 667 -12.94 -15.57 36.67
C PRO A 667 -12.70 -15.88 38.15
#